data_AF-J9FA11-F1
#
_entry.id   AF-J9FA11-F1
#
_cell.length_a   1.000
_cell.length_b   1.000
_cell.length_c   1.000
_cell.angle_alpha   90.00
_cell.angle_beta   90.00
_cell.angle_gamma   90.00
#
_symmetry.space_group_name_H-M   'P 1'
#
loop_
_entity.id
_entity.type
_entity.pdbx_description
1 polymer ?
#
loop_
_entity_poly.entity_id
_entity_poly.type
_entity_poly.pdbx_seq_one_letter_code
_entity_poly.pdbx_strand_id
1 'polypeptide(L)'
;MTDCLKGEELVFAATYTFQPIRMYYVSEMYCKIGEELRTLTNEEVEPAVGSYDFRDVPDMIDRFIIWLVPFILFFYTLSHLEQLMLVAVLGEDDLYVFLNIRIEEQFESGMIRRSNRSSLLLEERSVERSFNFASLCFSFSPVNVIPGTQFSFAHNKLILIVPTQNALYRFTFEIAIQKKDKVQSVLKLSEDQAFLYNYDSYELTSSKSACRASIVHTTSTGTSAVYSLGDGQIVLVQMRHEPGSRGQGYEKVIRGEGLLQRVMKAAHQLSLVVSLASCVVHHDILFYVLFDDRRLHVYMNGKKEYDGNLYDIMIRNSHGGDGEQVTVEMVKTCSNANCFYAVVLFQIDDHCVFMLGKIDPYLLPEHSGYFSFINIFQTESGVVDFTCVVQEDILDIICLCKVSDGIRYCLRTASIDCLNGVLTIPWKGVNEIHGGDPEVSVLQAKPKQSVATQKSYIFDPNRYPFGIVLRSLQLVCKKGTFNWELLSRRHDWRMLREAAERYCGSLEFDQHYVTREDRSLLATKPPNQAAEERFWATLTKMCNELIQNECLSLGLWHSVPLGLYGTVQQGRFTVCRPGDEQLRWFERLIGYDEKNVQICWEIVTKFATGGLVASAVSVEESEQFVNAFPTVSHIFEDAIRKFTELRPVDDFDLDTAAETPFHGSFTVGLLATHFERLIDDRLALSQCFIALMELVKTIYSSQDETIPLDARWGLTVNTHEKSLHDMNRQFSILSQTMKLRISIDNYNEISLADGFFASSGLPTILSYAQDKELVGEEDDTEEDEEETSEDKAGIGVEKFPYVSPLKQSTSAYSQFINRIVNDAVVVLWPENTAMVLARFLANYHQYSALQAYCQLNEPYITELCAAFRFFEGYALAGLGDPEKALQSFLNAVEGINREDEALNRVLSPDGNFSEEPYNELQYLLKVMSVMEAHGFHEQLVYLSKRALKEALQSKHSKVLPGLYTSVFKFELITERYEEALNTLLSNPIPENRRICLRELLAKLIEQRKNAVIVDLNYGNMEQQVVSILKANARTSDISKEGYFYELIYAFHVKRDLFQRGEIVGQNYDW
;
A
#
# COMPACT_ATOMS: atom_id res chain seq x y z
N MET A 1 7.76 -19.24 -11.65
CA MET A 1 9.09 -19.38 -10.99
C MET A 1 9.77 -18.03 -10.86
N THR A 2 9.94 -17.29 -11.97
CA THR A 2 10.56 -15.96 -11.97
C THR A 2 9.60 -14.85 -11.58
N ASP A 3 8.38 -15.16 -11.15
CA ASP A 3 7.37 -14.13 -10.89
C ASP A 3 7.74 -13.28 -9.66
N CYS A 4 8.39 -13.85 -8.64
CA CYS A 4 8.99 -13.08 -7.54
C CYS A 4 10.26 -12.29 -7.95
N LEU A 5 10.84 -12.60 -9.12
CA LEU A 5 12.03 -11.95 -9.68
C LEU A 5 11.68 -10.88 -10.72
N LYS A 6 10.48 -10.95 -11.30
CA LYS A 6 9.95 -9.94 -12.22
C LYS A 6 9.47 -8.73 -11.43
N GLY A 7 9.53 -7.57 -12.07
CA GLY A 7 8.82 -6.40 -11.55
C GLY A 7 7.32 -6.66 -11.52
N GLU A 8 6.62 -6.01 -10.61
CA GLU A 8 5.17 -6.14 -10.44
C GLU A 8 4.53 -4.76 -10.37
N GLU A 9 3.32 -4.62 -10.93
CA GLU A 9 2.50 -3.44 -10.70
C GLU A 9 1.80 -3.49 -9.33
N LEU A 10 2.05 -2.48 -8.50
CA LEU A 10 1.41 -2.29 -7.20
C LEU A 10 0.21 -1.33 -7.30
N VAL A 11 -0.82 -1.64 -6.52
CA VAL A 11 -1.98 -0.78 -6.28
C VAL A 11 -2.20 -0.68 -4.78
N PHE A 12 -2.48 0.53 -4.30
CA PHE A 12 -2.73 0.83 -2.90
C PHE A 12 -3.67 2.01 -2.75
N ALA A 13 -4.17 2.29 -1.54
CA ALA A 13 -5.22 3.25 -1.29
C ALA A 13 -4.95 4.64 -1.93
N ALA A 14 -3.70 5.10 -1.88
CA ALA A 14 -3.31 6.40 -2.43
C ALA A 14 -3.17 6.42 -3.96
N THR A 15 -3.21 5.28 -4.66
CA THR A 15 -3.23 5.28 -6.13
C THR A 15 -4.62 5.47 -6.71
N TYR A 16 -5.67 5.29 -5.89
CA TYR A 16 -7.02 5.67 -6.27
C TYR A 16 -7.16 7.18 -6.27
N THR A 17 -7.85 7.69 -7.29
CA THR A 17 -8.19 9.10 -7.38
C THR A 17 -9.24 9.43 -6.33
N PHE A 18 -8.98 10.46 -5.50
CA PHE A 18 -9.92 10.85 -4.45
C PHE A 18 -11.06 11.72 -5.02
N GLN A 19 -12.28 11.57 -4.48
CA GLN A 19 -13.36 12.53 -4.66
C GLN A 19 -13.47 13.40 -3.40
N PRO A 20 -12.92 14.63 -3.47
CA PRO A 20 -13.79 15.81 -3.49
C PRO A 20 -13.30 16.86 -4.50
N ILE A 21 -14.18 17.29 -5.40
CA ILE A 21 -13.80 18.09 -6.57
C ILE A 21 -14.31 19.52 -6.42
N ARG A 22 -13.39 20.48 -6.30
CA ARG A 22 -13.68 21.87 -6.70
C ARG A 22 -13.73 21.91 -8.23
N MET A 23 -14.93 22.06 -8.78
CA MET A 23 -15.17 22.18 -10.22
C MET A 23 -15.09 23.64 -10.65
N TYR A 24 -14.30 23.92 -11.69
CA TYR A 24 -14.24 25.23 -12.35
C TYR A 24 -14.82 25.15 -13.76
N TYR A 25 -15.82 25.98 -14.04
CA TYR A 25 -16.36 26.11 -15.39
C TYR A 25 -15.61 27.22 -16.14
N VAL A 26 -14.90 26.85 -17.20
CA VAL A 26 -14.18 27.75 -18.11
C VAL A 26 -15.12 28.06 -19.29
N SER A 27 -15.59 29.31 -19.38
CA SER A 27 -16.38 29.80 -20.52
C SER A 27 -15.69 30.97 -21.21
N GLU A 28 -16.07 31.25 -22.46
CA GLU A 28 -15.52 32.33 -23.30
C GLU A 28 -15.53 33.73 -22.64
N MET A 29 -16.38 33.97 -21.62
CA MET A 29 -16.53 35.29 -20.98
C MET A 29 -16.16 35.35 -19.49
N TYR A 30 -16.30 34.27 -18.71
CA TYR A 30 -15.98 34.24 -17.27
C TYR A 30 -15.66 32.82 -16.77
N CYS A 31 -14.83 32.70 -15.74
CA CYS A 31 -14.69 31.49 -14.94
C CYS A 31 -15.63 31.57 -13.71
N LYS A 32 -16.41 30.52 -13.43
CA LYS A 32 -17.34 30.46 -12.28
C LYS A 32 -17.05 29.23 -11.42
N ILE A 33 -17.10 29.41 -10.10
CA ILE A 33 -17.06 28.32 -9.12
C ILE A 33 -18.43 27.61 -9.16
N GLY A 34 -18.44 26.31 -9.45
CA GLY A 34 -19.63 25.46 -9.42
C GLY A 34 -19.79 24.69 -8.10
N GLU A 35 -20.98 24.13 -7.86
CA GLU A 35 -21.21 23.19 -6.76
C GLU A 35 -20.43 21.87 -6.96
N GLU A 36 -20.08 21.22 -5.84
CA GLU A 36 -19.36 19.94 -5.78
C GLU A 36 -20.12 18.83 -6.54
N LEU A 37 -19.55 18.35 -7.65
CA LEU A 37 -20.08 17.20 -8.38
C LEU A 37 -19.51 15.90 -7.81
N ARG A 38 -20.40 14.94 -7.55
CA ARG A 38 -20.15 13.79 -6.65
C ARG A 38 -19.78 12.47 -7.31
N THR A 39 -19.70 12.35 -8.63
CA THR A 39 -19.20 11.12 -9.28
C THR A 39 -19.02 11.32 -10.79
N LEU A 40 -18.01 10.65 -11.37
CA LEU A 40 -17.70 10.61 -12.81
C LEU A 40 -17.74 9.13 -13.25
N THR A 41 -18.33 8.80 -14.41
CA THR A 41 -18.48 7.41 -14.92
C THR A 41 -18.39 7.34 -16.45
N ASN A 42 -18.07 6.15 -17.01
CA ASN A 42 -17.18 5.90 -18.18
C ASN A 42 -17.85 5.42 -19.50
N GLU A 43 -17.23 5.74 -20.67
CA GLU A 43 -17.11 4.92 -21.91
C GLU A 43 -16.08 5.57 -22.92
N GLU A 44 -15.49 4.78 -23.83
CA GLU A 44 -14.24 5.01 -24.62
C GLU A 44 -14.17 6.24 -25.56
N VAL A 45 -13.12 7.08 -25.46
CA VAL A 45 -12.26 7.67 -26.54
C VAL A 45 -10.97 8.29 -25.94
N GLU A 46 -9.82 8.30 -26.64
CA GLU A 46 -8.49 8.86 -26.27
C GLU A 46 -8.53 10.12 -25.36
N PRO A 47 -8.36 9.96 -24.03
CA PRO A 47 -8.26 11.09 -23.10
C PRO A 47 -6.83 11.67 -23.09
N ALA A 48 -6.69 12.97 -22.83
CA ALA A 48 -5.39 13.53 -22.49
C ALA A 48 -5.00 13.02 -21.09
N VAL A 49 -4.00 12.16 -21.03
CA VAL A 49 -3.47 11.56 -19.80
C VAL A 49 -1.96 11.77 -19.76
N GLY A 50 -1.43 11.99 -18.56
CA GLY A 50 0.01 12.06 -18.34
C GLY A 50 0.38 12.42 -16.92
N SER A 51 1.68 12.54 -16.69
CA SER A 51 2.27 13.00 -15.43
C SER A 51 3.26 14.14 -15.66
N TYR A 52 3.40 14.99 -14.64
CA TYR A 52 4.39 16.05 -14.60
C TYR A 52 5.19 15.96 -13.32
N ASP A 53 6.50 15.90 -13.47
CA ASP A 53 7.43 15.95 -12.34
C ASP A 53 7.91 17.38 -12.15
N PHE A 54 8.07 17.78 -10.89
CA PHE A 54 8.62 19.07 -10.52
C PHE A 54 10.16 19.13 -10.66
N ARG A 55 10.73 18.39 -11.63
CA ARG A 55 12.19 18.30 -11.86
C ARG A 55 12.85 19.65 -12.15
N ASP A 56 12.09 20.57 -12.75
CA ASP A 56 12.55 21.91 -13.11
C ASP A 56 12.41 22.91 -11.95
N VAL A 57 11.82 22.48 -10.82
CA VAL A 57 11.51 23.32 -9.66
C VAL A 57 12.46 23.00 -8.51
N PRO A 58 13.35 23.94 -8.12
CA PRO A 58 14.17 23.79 -6.93
C PRO A 58 13.30 23.53 -5.69
N ASP A 59 13.72 22.60 -4.83
CA ASP A 59 13.08 22.25 -3.54
C ASP A 59 11.68 21.58 -3.63
N MET A 60 11.25 21.09 -4.80
CA MET A 60 9.95 20.39 -4.97
C MET A 60 10.05 19.06 -5.74
N ILE A 61 11.25 18.48 -5.85
CA ILE A 61 11.54 17.24 -6.60
C ILE A 61 10.75 16.04 -6.04
N ASP A 62 10.28 16.14 -4.80
CA ASP A 62 9.45 15.17 -4.09
C ASP A 62 8.00 15.10 -4.58
N ARG A 63 7.59 15.94 -5.55
CA ARG A 63 6.21 16.05 -6.00
C ARG A 63 6.02 15.67 -7.45
N PHE A 64 4.79 15.23 -7.75
CA PHE A 64 4.32 15.01 -9.11
C PHE A 64 2.82 15.31 -9.22
N ILE A 65 2.38 15.67 -10.43
CA ILE A 65 0.96 15.82 -10.79
C ILE A 65 0.58 14.74 -11.78
N ILE A 66 -0.55 14.09 -11.56
CA ILE A 66 -1.22 13.23 -12.54
C ILE A 66 -2.44 13.98 -13.07
N TRP A 67 -2.71 13.84 -14.37
CA TRP A 67 -3.94 14.34 -14.97
C TRP A 67 -4.65 13.31 -15.84
N LEU A 68 -5.96 13.46 -15.89
CA LEU A 68 -6.85 12.67 -16.74
C LEU A 68 -8.07 13.49 -17.17
N VAL A 69 -8.61 13.21 -18.35
CA VAL A 69 -9.86 13.80 -18.85
C VAL A 69 -11.03 12.89 -18.42
N PRO A 70 -11.84 13.26 -17.41
CA PRO A 70 -12.96 12.43 -17.00
C PRO A 70 -14.17 12.50 -17.96
N PHE A 71 -14.88 11.39 -18.07
CA PHE A 71 -16.15 11.26 -18.80
C PHE A 71 -17.35 11.44 -17.84
N ILE A 72 -18.46 12.00 -18.32
CA ILE A 72 -19.68 12.23 -17.53
C ILE A 72 -20.89 11.54 -18.18
N LEU A 73 -21.57 10.66 -17.44
CA LEU A 73 -22.95 10.21 -17.70
C LEU A 73 -23.91 10.96 -16.77
N PHE A 74 -24.90 11.66 -17.31
CA PHE A 74 -26.01 12.19 -16.52
C PHE A 74 -27.07 11.10 -16.32
N PHE A 75 -27.30 10.67 -15.07
CA PHE A 75 -28.52 9.94 -14.70
C PHE A 75 -29.46 10.90 -13.96
N TYR A 76 -30.54 11.33 -14.63
CA TYR A 76 -31.67 11.96 -13.93
C TYR A 76 -32.50 10.87 -13.24
N THR A 77 -32.67 11.00 -11.93
CA THR A 77 -33.75 10.32 -11.18
C THR A 77 -35.08 10.96 -11.55
N LEU A 78 -35.83 10.33 -12.46
CA LEU A 78 -37.25 10.62 -12.66
C LEU A 78 -38.05 9.76 -11.69
N SER A 79 -38.39 10.31 -10.52
CA SER A 79 -39.45 9.79 -9.67
C SER A 79 -40.59 10.82 -9.58
N HIS A 80 -41.78 10.35 -9.97
CA HIS A 80 -43.11 10.96 -9.87
C HIS A 80 -43.51 12.05 -10.88
N LEU A 81 -44.20 11.64 -11.95
CA LEU A 81 -45.65 11.87 -12.04
C LEU A 81 -46.29 10.98 -13.12
N GLU A 82 -47.31 10.24 -12.70
CA GLU A 82 -48.22 9.43 -13.50
C GLU A 82 -49.00 10.30 -14.49
N GLN A 83 -49.08 9.89 -15.76
CA GLN A 83 -50.33 9.51 -16.43
C GLN A 83 -50.14 9.40 -17.95
N LEU A 84 -50.82 8.38 -18.48
CA LEU A 84 -51.35 8.21 -19.85
C LEU A 84 -50.53 7.38 -20.86
N MET A 85 -50.79 6.08 -20.72
CA MET A 85 -51.46 5.20 -21.70
C MET A 85 -50.58 4.49 -22.75
N LEU A 86 -50.23 3.25 -22.38
CA LEU A 86 -49.97 2.14 -23.31
C LEU A 86 -51.26 1.80 -24.08
N VAL A 87 -51.14 1.60 -25.40
CA VAL A 87 -52.02 0.68 -26.15
C VAL A 87 -51.13 -0.43 -26.70
N ALA A 88 -51.36 -1.64 -26.21
CA ALA A 88 -50.85 -2.89 -26.74
C ALA A 88 -51.67 -3.33 -27.97
N VAL A 89 -51.13 -4.25 -28.80
CA VAL A 89 -51.77 -5.54 -29.20
C VAL A 89 -51.07 -6.22 -30.41
N LEU A 90 -50.56 -7.43 -30.13
CA LEU A 90 -50.54 -8.75 -30.84
C LEU A 90 -49.95 -8.99 -32.26
N GLY A 91 -49.26 -10.15 -32.35
CA GLY A 91 -49.09 -11.02 -33.53
C GLY A 91 -47.66 -11.58 -33.67
N GLU A 92 -47.32 -12.71 -33.04
CA GLU A 92 -47.23 -14.09 -33.61
C GLU A 92 -45.91 -14.43 -34.34
N ASP A 93 -45.25 -15.49 -33.82
CA ASP A 93 -44.36 -16.48 -34.46
C ASP A 93 -42.87 -16.57 -34.00
N ASP A 94 -42.59 -17.72 -33.34
CA ASP A 94 -41.40 -18.60 -33.30
C ASP A 94 -39.95 -18.13 -32.96
N LEU A 95 -39.48 -18.68 -31.81
CA LEU A 95 -38.25 -19.45 -31.53
C LEU A 95 -36.79 -18.99 -31.88
N TYR A 96 -35.96 -18.98 -30.81
CA TYR A 96 -34.51 -19.28 -30.61
C TYR A 96 -33.36 -18.53 -31.34
N VAL A 97 -32.58 -17.81 -30.50
CA VAL A 97 -31.09 -17.71 -30.35
C VAL A 97 -30.18 -18.26 -31.46
N PHE A 98 -29.28 -17.41 -32.01
CA PHE A 98 -27.79 -17.54 -31.96
C PHE A 98 -27.06 -16.32 -32.58
N LEU A 99 -25.89 -16.00 -32.01
CA LEU A 99 -24.90 -15.00 -32.45
C LEU A 99 -24.52 -15.11 -33.94
N ASN A 100 -24.38 -13.97 -34.65
CA ASN A 100 -23.20 -13.73 -35.49
C ASN A 100 -23.00 -12.25 -35.86
N ILE A 101 -21.72 -11.89 -36.00
CA ILE A 101 -21.15 -10.55 -36.16
C ILE A 101 -21.12 -10.13 -37.64
N ARG A 102 -21.54 -8.89 -37.96
CA ARG A 102 -20.79 -7.87 -38.77
C ARG A 102 -21.70 -6.76 -39.33
N ILE A 103 -21.28 -5.52 -39.01
CA ILE A 103 -21.14 -4.33 -39.89
C ILE A 103 -22.34 -3.95 -40.78
N GLU A 104 -22.99 -2.81 -40.52
CA GLU A 104 -22.99 -1.57 -41.35
C GLU A 104 -24.05 -0.57 -40.82
N GLU A 105 -23.99 0.66 -41.31
CA GLU A 105 -24.60 1.91 -40.83
C GLU A 105 -26.14 1.99 -40.61
N GLN A 106 -26.49 2.95 -39.71
CA GLN A 106 -27.74 3.71 -39.56
C GLN A 106 -29.05 2.99 -39.13
N PHE A 107 -29.59 3.38 -37.96
CA PHE A 107 -30.90 4.07 -37.88
C PHE A 107 -31.15 4.73 -36.51
N GLU A 108 -31.78 5.90 -36.60
CA GLU A 108 -32.21 6.80 -35.54
C GLU A 108 -33.35 6.23 -34.69
N SER A 109 -33.28 6.42 -33.37
CA SER A 109 -34.30 7.12 -32.57
C SER A 109 -34.11 6.84 -31.08
N GLY A 110 -33.64 7.86 -30.34
CA GLY A 110 -34.21 8.13 -29.02
C GLY A 110 -33.44 7.76 -27.75
N MET A 111 -32.10 7.73 -27.75
CA MET A 111 -31.32 8.01 -26.54
C MET A 111 -30.16 8.92 -26.90
N ILE A 112 -30.18 10.14 -26.35
CA ILE A 112 -29.12 11.14 -26.51
C ILE A 112 -27.85 10.59 -25.82
N ARG A 113 -26.97 9.91 -26.57
CA ARG A 113 -25.57 9.66 -26.21
C ARG A 113 -24.82 10.99 -26.33
N ARG A 114 -24.69 11.71 -25.21
CA ARG A 114 -23.83 12.89 -25.09
C ARG A 114 -22.61 12.50 -24.26
N SER A 115 -21.56 12.04 -24.92
CA SER A 115 -20.22 11.95 -24.31
C SER A 115 -19.65 13.35 -24.11
N ASN A 116 -19.02 13.64 -22.97
CA ASN A 116 -18.43 14.96 -22.68
C ASN A 116 -16.93 14.79 -22.40
N ARG A 117 -16.03 15.13 -23.34
CA ARG A 117 -14.56 15.14 -23.14
C ARG A 117 -14.07 16.50 -22.63
N SER A 118 -14.97 17.25 -22.01
CA SER A 118 -14.76 18.65 -21.73
C SER A 118 -14.10 18.91 -20.39
N SER A 119 -13.80 17.89 -19.58
CA SER A 119 -13.30 18.10 -18.23
C SER A 119 -11.88 17.56 -18.09
N LEU A 120 -11.05 18.18 -17.25
CA LEU A 120 -9.67 17.79 -16.95
C LEU A 120 -9.48 17.77 -15.43
N LEU A 121 -9.23 16.58 -14.88
CA LEU A 121 -8.92 16.36 -13.48
C LEU A 121 -7.40 16.35 -13.28
N LEU A 122 -6.94 17.06 -12.26
CA LEU A 122 -5.55 17.16 -11.83
C LEU A 122 -5.46 16.72 -10.38
N GLU A 123 -4.41 15.96 -10.06
CA GLU A 123 -4.13 15.53 -8.70
C GLU A 123 -2.63 15.65 -8.40
N GLU A 124 -2.27 16.38 -7.34
CA GLU A 124 -0.90 16.57 -6.85
C GLU A 124 -0.61 15.58 -5.72
N ARG A 125 0.55 14.92 -5.80
CA ARG A 125 1.04 13.97 -4.80
C ARG A 125 2.47 14.35 -4.39
N SER A 126 2.84 14.04 -3.15
CA SER A 126 4.21 14.18 -2.62
C SER A 126 4.64 12.91 -1.90
N VAL A 127 5.93 12.60 -2.02
CA VAL A 127 6.59 11.52 -1.30
C VAL A 127 7.08 11.94 0.09
N GLU A 128 7.31 13.23 0.32
CA GLU A 128 7.78 13.72 1.62
C GLU A 128 6.65 13.95 2.60
N ARG A 129 5.52 14.53 2.15
CA ARG A 129 4.44 14.97 3.05
C ARG A 129 3.05 14.78 2.43
N SER A 130 2.03 14.62 3.27
CA SER A 130 0.63 14.61 2.82
C SER A 130 0.08 16.02 2.64
N PHE A 131 -0.72 16.23 1.59
CA PHE A 131 -1.40 17.50 1.33
C PHE A 131 -2.91 17.40 1.54
N ASN A 132 -3.49 18.47 2.09
CA ASN A 132 -4.93 18.70 2.11
C ASN A 132 -5.33 19.50 0.86
N PHE A 133 -6.41 19.09 0.17
CA PHE A 133 -6.93 19.73 -1.06
C PHE A 133 -5.94 19.76 -2.22
N ALA A 134 -5.53 18.59 -2.69
CA ALA A 134 -4.56 18.42 -3.76
C ALA A 134 -5.18 18.00 -5.10
N SER A 135 -6.49 18.18 -5.29
CA SER A 135 -7.20 17.81 -6.51
C SER A 135 -8.00 19.00 -7.07
N LEU A 136 -8.03 19.11 -8.40
CA LEU A 136 -8.69 20.21 -9.13
C LEU A 136 -9.31 19.68 -10.43
N CYS A 137 -10.52 20.13 -10.77
CA CYS A 137 -11.13 19.78 -12.05
C CYS A 137 -11.57 21.02 -12.84
N PHE A 138 -11.08 21.13 -14.06
CA PHE A 138 -11.50 22.13 -15.04
C PHE A 138 -12.57 21.56 -15.95
N SER A 139 -13.59 22.36 -16.28
CA SER A 139 -14.61 22.02 -17.28
C SER A 139 -14.63 23.08 -18.39
N PHE A 140 -14.29 22.65 -19.60
CA PHE A 140 -14.24 23.39 -20.86
C PHE A 140 -15.52 23.23 -21.70
N SER A 141 -16.60 22.72 -21.11
CA SER A 141 -17.82 22.39 -21.85
C SER A 141 -18.40 23.64 -22.54
N PRO A 142 -18.78 23.56 -23.84
CA PRO A 142 -19.01 22.37 -24.65
C PRO A 142 -17.78 21.84 -25.44
N VAL A 143 -16.60 22.43 -25.28
CA VAL A 143 -15.40 22.07 -26.07
C VAL A 143 -14.67 20.89 -25.43
N ASN A 144 -14.18 19.98 -26.28
CA ASN A 144 -13.42 18.82 -25.83
C ASN A 144 -11.91 19.12 -25.70
N VAL A 145 -11.29 18.59 -24.65
CA VAL A 145 -9.83 18.53 -24.51
C VAL A 145 -9.29 17.47 -25.47
N ILE A 146 -8.18 17.78 -26.14
CA ILE A 146 -7.50 16.87 -27.08
C ILE A 146 -6.14 16.41 -26.52
N PRO A 147 -5.55 15.31 -27.02
CA PRO A 147 -4.21 14.89 -26.62
C PRO A 147 -3.19 16.01 -26.85
N GLY A 148 -2.29 16.21 -25.89
CA GLY A 148 -1.27 17.27 -25.92
C GLY A 148 -1.21 18.15 -24.67
N THR A 149 -2.03 17.90 -23.65
CA THR A 149 -1.97 18.62 -22.36
C THR A 149 -0.58 18.47 -21.75
N GLN A 150 0.02 19.57 -21.30
CA GLN A 150 1.38 19.59 -20.78
C GLN A 150 1.52 20.60 -19.64
N PHE A 151 2.37 20.28 -18.67
CA PHE A 151 2.87 21.24 -17.68
C PHE A 151 4.28 21.71 -18.03
N SER A 152 4.57 22.96 -17.71
CA SER A 152 5.89 23.55 -17.84
C SER A 152 6.15 24.48 -16.66
N PHE A 153 7.42 24.57 -16.25
CA PHE A 153 7.85 25.52 -15.24
C PHE A 153 8.60 26.68 -15.91
N ALA A 154 8.12 27.91 -15.69
CA ALA A 154 8.75 29.12 -16.19
C ALA A 154 8.52 30.29 -15.24
N HIS A 155 9.53 31.15 -15.08
CA HIS A 155 9.46 32.37 -14.25
C HIS A 155 8.97 32.11 -12.81
N ASN A 156 9.38 30.98 -12.21
CA ASN A 156 8.97 30.55 -10.87
C ASN A 156 7.45 30.32 -10.73
N LYS A 157 6.77 29.99 -11.83
CA LYS A 157 5.36 29.64 -11.88
C LYS A 157 5.19 28.31 -12.60
N LEU A 158 4.23 27.51 -12.13
CA LEU A 158 3.83 26.29 -12.81
C LEU A 158 2.75 26.64 -13.82
N ILE A 159 2.94 26.26 -15.07
CA ILE A 159 2.07 26.62 -16.19
C ILE A 159 1.46 25.34 -16.75
N LEU A 160 0.14 25.23 -16.65
CA LEU A 160 -0.64 24.17 -17.28
C LEU A 160 -1.12 24.67 -18.64
N ILE A 161 -0.89 23.88 -19.68
CA ILE A 161 -1.28 24.19 -21.05
C ILE A 161 -2.24 23.11 -21.53
N VAL A 162 -3.47 23.51 -21.86
CA VAL A 162 -4.55 22.61 -22.24
C VAL A 162 -4.98 22.92 -23.67
N PRO A 163 -4.65 22.05 -24.65
CA PRO A 163 -5.21 22.14 -25.99
C PRO A 163 -6.64 21.58 -25.99
N THR A 164 -7.55 22.34 -26.59
CA THR A 164 -8.91 21.90 -26.91
C THR A 164 -9.08 21.87 -28.43
N GLN A 165 -10.23 21.39 -28.90
CA GLN A 165 -10.53 21.31 -30.33
C GLN A 165 -10.41 22.66 -31.06
N ASN A 166 -10.68 23.77 -30.37
CA ASN A 166 -10.79 25.09 -30.99
C ASN A 166 -9.91 26.17 -30.29
N ALA A 167 -9.27 25.87 -29.17
CA ALA A 167 -8.48 26.84 -28.43
C ALA A 167 -7.31 26.21 -27.66
N LEU A 168 -6.29 27.02 -27.39
CA LEU A 168 -5.17 26.72 -26.52
C LEU A 168 -5.33 27.52 -25.22
N TYR A 169 -5.47 26.85 -24.09
CA TYR A 169 -5.54 27.50 -22.77
C TYR A 169 -4.22 27.37 -22.03
N ARG A 170 -3.84 28.44 -21.32
CA ARG A 170 -2.68 28.47 -20.44
C ARG A 170 -3.11 28.98 -19.05
N PHE A 171 -2.98 28.13 -18.05
CA PHE A 171 -3.27 28.42 -16.64
C PHE A 171 -1.96 28.58 -15.88
N THR A 172 -1.85 29.65 -15.09
CA THR A 172 -0.63 29.93 -14.32
C THR A 172 -0.90 29.74 -12.83
N PHE A 173 -0.17 28.82 -12.21
CA PHE A 173 -0.18 28.57 -10.78
C PHE A 173 1.03 29.23 -10.12
N GLU A 174 0.77 30.00 -9.07
CA GLU A 174 1.83 30.59 -8.27
C GLU A 174 2.38 29.54 -7.30
N ILE A 175 3.66 29.20 -7.45
CA ILE A 175 4.35 28.38 -6.49
C ILE A 175 4.73 29.31 -5.34
N ALA A 176 3.89 29.34 -4.30
CA ALA A 176 4.16 30.14 -3.13
C ALA A 176 5.35 29.51 -2.38
N ILE A 177 6.55 30.08 -2.54
CA ILE A 177 7.70 29.82 -1.66
C ILE A 177 7.36 30.42 -0.29
N GLN A 178 6.45 29.79 0.46
CA GLN A 178 6.08 30.23 1.80
C GLN A 178 7.14 29.74 2.81
N LYS A 179 7.32 30.54 3.87
CA LYS A 179 8.24 30.29 4.99
C LYS A 179 8.21 28.81 5.43
N LYS A 180 9.40 28.29 5.77
CA LYS A 180 9.79 26.91 6.16
C LYS A 180 8.77 25.99 6.85
N ASP A 181 7.68 26.48 7.45
CA ASP A 181 6.78 25.71 8.31
C ASP A 181 5.36 25.47 7.75
N LYS A 182 4.97 26.03 6.59
CA LYS A 182 3.64 25.79 5.99
C LYS A 182 3.69 25.51 4.50
N VAL A 183 4.01 24.26 4.17
CA VAL A 183 3.94 23.75 2.80
C VAL A 183 2.48 23.44 2.44
N GLN A 184 1.97 23.98 1.34
CA GLN A 184 0.63 23.72 0.81
C GLN A 184 0.73 23.12 -0.60
N SER A 185 -0.34 22.47 -1.06
CA SER A 185 -0.46 22.01 -2.46
C SER A 185 -0.43 23.20 -3.42
N VAL A 186 0.27 23.06 -4.55
CA VAL A 186 0.26 24.01 -5.68
C VAL A 186 -1.13 24.12 -6.30
N LEU A 187 -1.88 23.02 -6.32
CA LEU A 187 -3.27 22.99 -6.77
C LEU A 187 -4.25 23.60 -5.75
N LYS A 188 -3.78 23.94 -4.53
CA LYS A 188 -4.60 24.66 -3.56
C LYS A 188 -4.78 26.11 -3.98
N LEU A 189 -5.84 26.35 -4.73
CA LEU A 189 -6.31 27.69 -5.03
C LEU A 189 -6.85 28.31 -3.74
N SER A 190 -6.27 29.45 -3.31
CA SER A 190 -6.87 30.27 -2.26
C SER A 190 -8.29 30.66 -2.70
N GLU A 191 -9.17 30.96 -1.75
CA GLU A 191 -10.52 31.50 -2.03
C GLU A 191 -10.47 32.85 -2.76
N ASP A 192 -9.28 33.35 -3.09
CA ASP A 192 -9.09 34.58 -3.84
C ASP A 192 -9.61 34.43 -5.27
N GLN A 193 -10.55 35.30 -5.60
CA GLN A 193 -11.01 35.57 -6.95
C GLN A 193 -9.88 35.93 -7.94
N ALA A 194 -8.64 36.12 -7.46
CA ALA A 194 -7.45 36.41 -8.25
C ALA A 194 -7.07 35.28 -9.23
N PHE A 195 -7.28 34.01 -8.89
CA PHE A 195 -6.99 32.90 -9.82
C PHE A 195 -7.83 32.97 -11.11
N LEU A 196 -9.05 33.51 -11.03
CA LEU A 196 -9.95 33.69 -12.18
C LEU A 196 -9.36 34.64 -13.25
N TYR A 197 -8.32 35.41 -12.91
CA TYR A 197 -7.62 36.33 -13.81
C TYR A 197 -6.24 35.80 -14.27
N ASN A 198 -5.79 34.64 -13.78
CA ASN A 198 -4.46 34.07 -14.06
C ASN A 198 -4.48 32.99 -15.16
N TYR A 199 -5.32 33.17 -16.18
CA TYR A 199 -5.30 32.34 -17.39
C TYR A 199 -5.40 33.18 -18.66
N ASP A 200 -4.80 32.68 -19.73
CA ASP A 200 -4.90 33.24 -21.07
C ASP A 200 -5.20 32.15 -22.09
N SER A 201 -5.83 32.54 -23.20
CA SER A 201 -6.21 31.60 -24.26
C SER A 201 -5.97 32.18 -25.65
N TYR A 202 -5.79 31.28 -26.61
CA TYR A 202 -5.77 31.59 -28.04
C TYR A 202 -6.79 30.73 -28.77
N GLU A 203 -7.72 31.36 -29.48
CA GLU A 203 -8.70 30.68 -30.32
C GLU A 203 -8.12 30.44 -31.71
N LEU A 204 -8.24 29.19 -32.18
CA LEU A 204 -7.82 28.79 -33.53
C LEU A 204 -8.69 29.49 -34.57
N THR A 205 -8.07 30.08 -35.59
CA THR A 205 -8.75 30.73 -36.72
C THR A 205 -9.27 29.72 -37.75
N SER A 206 -8.84 28.46 -37.65
CA SER A 206 -9.32 27.34 -38.46
C SER A 206 -10.81 27.07 -38.24
N SER A 207 -11.56 26.89 -39.33
CA SER A 207 -12.96 26.46 -39.29
C SER A 207 -13.14 24.97 -38.93
N LYS A 208 -12.05 24.19 -38.96
CA LYS A 208 -12.05 22.76 -38.67
C LYS A 208 -11.49 22.51 -37.27
N SER A 209 -12.10 21.56 -36.56
CA SER A 209 -11.66 21.15 -35.23
C SER A 209 -10.32 20.43 -35.27
N ALA A 210 -9.47 20.76 -34.29
CA ALA A 210 -8.23 20.05 -34.06
C ALA A 210 -8.47 18.68 -33.40
N CYS A 211 -7.60 17.72 -33.73
CA CYS A 211 -7.66 16.36 -33.19
C CYS A 211 -6.51 16.03 -32.24
N ARG A 212 -5.30 16.55 -32.48
CA ARG A 212 -4.13 16.39 -31.60
C ARG A 212 -3.31 17.67 -31.54
N ALA A 213 -2.56 17.84 -30.45
CA ALA A 213 -1.57 18.90 -30.32
C ALA A 213 -0.26 18.37 -29.73
N SER A 214 0.86 18.96 -30.14
CA SER A 214 2.15 18.84 -29.46
C SER A 214 2.61 20.23 -29.06
N ILE A 215 2.96 20.39 -27.80
CA ILE A 215 3.18 21.69 -27.15
C ILE A 215 4.60 21.74 -26.62
N VAL A 216 5.20 22.92 -26.70
CA VAL A 216 6.44 23.28 -26.03
C VAL A 216 6.28 24.65 -25.42
N HIS A 217 6.67 24.78 -24.15
CA HIS A 217 6.77 26.08 -23.49
C HIS A 217 8.22 26.35 -23.10
N THR A 218 8.71 27.52 -23.47
CA THR A 218 10.06 27.98 -23.13
C THR A 218 10.00 29.38 -22.53
N THR A 219 10.95 29.71 -21.66
CA THR A 219 11.06 31.04 -21.05
C THR A 219 11.32 32.14 -22.08
N SER A 220 11.99 31.83 -23.19
CA SER A 220 12.40 32.79 -24.22
C SER A 220 11.36 33.03 -25.31
N THR A 221 10.67 31.98 -25.80
CA THR A 221 9.75 32.07 -26.95
C THR A 221 8.27 31.99 -26.57
N GLY A 222 7.96 31.71 -25.30
CA GLY A 222 6.59 31.50 -24.82
C GLY A 222 6.09 30.09 -25.13
N THR A 223 4.80 29.97 -25.46
CA THR A 223 4.17 28.69 -25.81
C THR A 223 4.11 28.54 -27.32
N SER A 224 4.71 27.48 -27.87
CA SER A 224 4.53 27.05 -29.25
C SER A 224 3.79 25.73 -29.28
N ALA A 225 2.71 25.63 -30.05
CA ALA A 225 1.91 24.42 -30.18
C ALA A 225 1.66 24.11 -31.65
N VAL A 226 1.89 22.86 -32.05
CA VAL A 226 1.50 22.35 -33.36
C VAL A 226 0.23 21.53 -33.20
N TYR A 227 -0.81 21.93 -33.93
CA TYR A 227 -2.10 21.26 -34.00
C TYR A 227 -2.23 20.49 -35.31
N SER A 228 -2.77 19.28 -35.24
CA SER A 228 -3.31 18.59 -36.41
C SER A 228 -4.83 18.80 -36.48
N LEU A 229 -5.32 19.13 -37.68
CA LEU A 229 -6.73 19.28 -37.98
C LEU A 229 -7.28 17.97 -38.55
N GLY A 230 -8.59 17.75 -38.44
CA GLY A 230 -9.25 16.53 -38.92
C GLY A 230 -9.14 16.26 -40.43
N ASP A 231 -8.59 17.18 -41.22
CA ASP A 231 -8.33 17.02 -42.65
C ASP A 231 -6.84 16.85 -42.99
N GLY A 232 -6.00 16.58 -42.01
CA GLY A 232 -4.54 16.41 -42.17
C GLY A 232 -3.76 17.72 -42.27
N GLN A 233 -4.40 18.88 -42.20
CA GLN A 233 -3.70 20.15 -42.12
C GLN A 233 -3.05 20.37 -40.76
N ILE A 234 -1.95 21.13 -40.75
CA ILE A 234 -1.17 21.40 -39.56
C ILE A 234 -1.14 22.90 -39.30
N VAL A 235 -1.33 23.29 -38.06
CA VAL A 235 -1.36 24.68 -37.62
C VAL A 235 -0.34 24.89 -36.52
N LEU A 236 0.54 25.87 -36.67
CA LEU A 236 1.44 26.32 -35.61
C LEU A 236 0.85 27.54 -34.93
N VAL A 237 0.61 27.43 -33.63
CA VAL A 237 0.17 28.51 -32.75
C VAL A 237 1.35 28.92 -31.86
N GLN A 238 1.65 30.21 -31.82
CA GLN A 238 2.66 30.77 -30.91
C GLN A 238 2.03 31.84 -30.03
N MET A 239 1.98 31.61 -28.72
CA MET A 239 1.53 32.57 -27.72
C MET A 239 2.74 33.18 -27.02
N ARG A 240 2.93 34.50 -27.16
CA ARG A 240 4.02 35.20 -26.46
C ARG A 240 3.72 35.34 -24.97
N HIS A 241 4.77 35.37 -24.16
CA HIS A 241 4.67 35.62 -22.73
C HIS A 241 4.83 37.12 -22.45
N GLU A 242 3.73 37.85 -22.32
CA GLU A 242 3.73 39.19 -21.73
C GLU A 242 2.89 39.17 -20.44
N PRO A 243 3.48 39.48 -19.27
CA PRO A 243 2.74 39.55 -18.02
C PRO A 243 1.65 40.64 -18.10
N GLY A 244 0.38 40.23 -18.02
CA GLY A 244 -0.78 41.14 -18.00
C GLY A 244 -1.45 41.43 -19.35
N SER A 245 -0.93 40.89 -20.46
CA SER A 245 -1.52 41.03 -21.80
C SER A 245 -2.42 39.83 -22.13
N ARG A 246 -3.71 40.04 -22.44
CA ARG A 246 -4.56 38.98 -23.00
C ARG A 246 -4.07 38.62 -24.42
N GLY A 247 -3.45 37.44 -24.56
CA GLY A 247 -3.50 36.61 -25.77
C GLY A 247 -3.03 37.24 -27.09
N GLN A 248 -1.85 37.88 -27.17
CA GLN A 248 -1.21 38.12 -28.47
C GLN A 248 -0.59 36.81 -28.98
N GLY A 249 -1.41 35.99 -29.64
CA GLY A 249 -0.97 34.78 -30.33
C GLY A 249 -0.86 35.00 -31.84
N TYR A 250 0.14 34.37 -32.46
CA TYR A 250 0.30 34.29 -33.90
C TYR A 250 0.04 32.85 -34.36
N GLU A 251 -0.89 32.68 -35.30
CA GLU A 251 -1.17 31.41 -35.94
C GLU A 251 -0.59 31.39 -37.36
N LYS A 252 0.11 30.31 -37.68
CA LYS A 252 0.63 30.03 -39.01
C LYS A 252 0.15 28.65 -39.46
N VAL A 253 -0.68 28.63 -40.50
CA VAL A 253 -1.03 27.38 -41.18
C VAL A 253 0.22 26.82 -41.87
N ILE A 254 0.68 25.66 -41.41
CA ILE A 254 1.82 24.94 -41.99
C ILE A 254 1.32 24.19 -43.21
N ARG A 255 1.86 24.59 -44.35
CA ARG A 255 1.48 24.10 -45.67
C ARG A 255 2.50 23.05 -46.11
N GLY A 256 2.17 21.76 -45.94
CA GLY A 256 3.08 20.64 -46.24
C GLY A 256 3.55 20.52 -47.70
N GLU A 257 2.75 21.04 -48.64
CA GLU A 257 3.08 21.07 -50.08
C GLU A 257 2.82 22.44 -50.73
N GLY A 258 3.59 22.73 -51.78
CA GLY A 258 3.44 23.93 -52.62
C GLY A 258 2.10 23.95 -53.37
N LEU A 259 1.66 25.16 -53.76
CA LEU A 259 0.32 25.39 -54.33
C LEU A 259 0.05 24.53 -55.59
N LEU A 260 1.09 24.26 -56.38
CA LEU A 260 1.02 23.43 -57.60
C LEU A 260 0.76 21.94 -57.30
N GLN A 261 1.36 21.42 -56.22
CA GLN A 261 1.32 20.00 -55.87
C GLN A 261 -0.06 19.61 -55.32
N ARG A 262 -0.72 20.53 -54.59
CA ARG A 262 -2.13 20.39 -54.19
C ARG A 262 -3.11 20.38 -55.35
N VAL A 263 -2.85 21.21 -56.36
CA VAL A 263 -3.69 21.26 -57.57
C VAL A 263 -3.54 19.96 -58.37
N MET A 264 -2.34 19.37 -58.39
CA MET A 264 -2.09 18.07 -59.01
C MET A 264 -2.62 16.88 -58.20
N LYS A 265 -2.59 16.95 -56.86
CA LYS A 265 -3.10 15.92 -55.93
C LYS A 265 -4.57 16.07 -55.54
N ALA A 266 -5.32 17.01 -56.10
CA ALA A 266 -6.73 17.26 -55.76
C ALA A 266 -7.69 16.04 -55.94
N ALA A 267 -7.20 14.93 -56.49
CA ALA A 267 -7.91 13.66 -56.59
C ALA A 267 -7.60 12.66 -55.45
N HIS A 268 -6.61 12.90 -54.59
CA HIS A 268 -6.22 12.02 -53.49
C HIS A 268 -6.33 12.75 -52.13
N GLN A 269 -6.90 12.06 -51.15
CA GLN A 269 -7.06 12.51 -49.77
C GLN A 269 -5.70 12.91 -49.18
N LEU A 270 -5.61 14.02 -48.45
CA LEU A 270 -4.38 14.40 -47.74
C LEU A 270 -4.05 13.33 -46.71
N SER A 271 -2.78 12.94 -46.64
CA SER A 271 -2.25 12.05 -45.60
C SER A 271 -2.61 12.57 -44.21
N LEU A 272 -3.21 11.72 -43.38
CA LEU A 272 -3.62 12.08 -42.03
C LEU A 272 -2.41 12.08 -41.10
N VAL A 273 -2.41 13.02 -40.15
CA VAL A 273 -1.40 13.05 -39.09
C VAL A 273 -1.73 11.98 -38.06
N VAL A 274 -0.83 11.02 -37.90
CA VAL A 274 -0.94 9.93 -36.94
C VAL A 274 -0.49 10.40 -35.56
N SER A 275 0.69 10.99 -35.48
CA SER A 275 1.33 11.33 -34.20
C SER A 275 2.17 12.60 -34.30
N LEU A 276 2.25 13.31 -33.17
CA LEU A 276 2.98 14.55 -33.01
C LEU A 276 3.90 14.41 -31.80
N ALA A 277 5.18 14.75 -31.98
CA ALA A 277 6.15 14.86 -30.90
C ALA A 277 6.93 16.16 -31.02
N SER A 278 7.50 16.62 -29.92
CA SER A 278 8.29 17.84 -29.89
C SER A 278 9.52 17.68 -29.03
N CYS A 279 10.63 18.20 -29.53
CA CYS A 279 11.91 18.21 -28.83
C CYS A 279 12.49 19.63 -28.85
N VAL A 280 13.14 20.03 -27.76
CA VAL A 280 13.91 21.27 -27.70
C VAL A 280 15.38 20.91 -27.78
N VAL A 281 16.03 21.31 -28.87
CA VAL A 281 17.47 21.09 -29.05
C VAL A 281 18.16 22.45 -28.95
N HIS A 282 18.95 22.63 -27.88
CA HIS A 282 19.52 23.92 -27.49
C HIS A 282 18.45 25.02 -27.28
N HIS A 283 18.14 25.79 -28.33
CA HIS A 283 17.14 26.87 -28.31
C HIS A 283 16.08 26.73 -29.40
N ASP A 284 16.22 25.73 -30.28
CA ASP A 284 15.30 25.51 -31.38
C ASP A 284 14.27 24.44 -31.01
N ILE A 285 13.01 24.73 -31.36
CA ILE A 285 11.88 23.81 -31.15
C ILE A 285 11.67 23.02 -32.43
N LEU A 286 11.84 21.70 -32.34
CA LEU A 286 11.61 20.75 -33.41
C LEU A 286 10.27 20.04 -33.19
N PHE A 287 9.38 20.13 -34.16
CA PHE A 287 8.11 19.39 -34.17
C PHE A 287 8.19 18.24 -35.17
N TYR A 288 8.16 17.01 -34.65
CA TYR A 288 8.09 15.77 -35.40
C TYR A 288 6.63 15.45 -35.70
N VAL A 289 6.31 15.32 -36.99
CA VAL A 289 4.97 15.02 -37.48
C VAL A 289 5.04 13.75 -38.29
N LEU A 290 4.34 12.73 -37.81
CA LEU A 290 4.25 11.44 -38.45
C LEU A 290 2.92 11.32 -39.20
N PHE A 291 2.98 10.95 -40.48
CA PHE A 291 1.83 10.78 -41.36
C PHE A 291 1.51 9.30 -41.62
N ASP A 292 0.25 9.02 -41.95
CA ASP A 292 -0.27 7.69 -42.30
C ASP A 292 0.41 7.07 -43.53
N ASP A 293 0.97 7.90 -44.41
CA ASP A 293 1.74 7.50 -45.57
C ASP A 293 3.19 7.07 -45.25
N ARG A 294 3.54 6.99 -43.96
CA ARG A 294 4.84 6.57 -43.39
C ARG A 294 5.95 7.63 -43.51
N ARG A 295 5.58 8.88 -43.79
CA ARG A 295 6.53 10.01 -43.78
C ARG A 295 6.66 10.65 -42.41
N LEU A 296 7.90 10.96 -42.06
CA LEU A 296 8.24 11.81 -40.93
C LEU A 296 8.67 13.17 -41.44
N HIS A 297 7.91 14.21 -41.08
CA HIS A 297 8.30 15.60 -41.31
C HIS A 297 8.80 16.22 -40.01
N VAL A 298 9.89 16.97 -40.07
CA VAL A 298 10.34 17.80 -38.94
C VAL A 298 10.19 19.27 -39.31
N TYR A 299 9.48 20.00 -38.46
CA TYR A 299 9.25 21.43 -38.61
C TYR A 299 10.03 22.21 -37.57
N MET A 300 10.74 23.23 -38.03
CA MET A 300 11.41 24.21 -37.19
C MET A 300 10.91 25.60 -37.59
N ASN A 301 10.44 26.40 -36.63
CA ASN A 301 9.93 27.76 -36.88
C ASN A 301 8.85 27.84 -38.00
N GLY A 302 8.04 26.77 -38.11
CA GLY A 302 6.99 26.63 -39.12
C GLY A 302 7.50 26.47 -40.56
N LYS A 303 8.76 26.06 -40.76
CA LYS A 303 9.32 25.60 -42.03
C LYS A 303 9.57 24.09 -41.95
N LYS A 304 9.37 23.37 -43.06
CA LYS A 304 9.69 21.94 -43.15
C LYS A 304 11.18 21.79 -43.44
N GLU A 305 11.94 21.29 -42.46
CA GLU A 305 13.39 21.11 -42.58
C GLU A 305 13.77 19.66 -42.93
N TYR A 306 12.91 18.71 -42.57
CA TYR A 306 13.09 17.29 -42.85
C TYR A 306 11.84 16.66 -43.47
N ASP A 307 12.05 15.73 -44.40
CA ASP A 307 11.04 14.88 -45.05
C ASP A 307 11.68 13.53 -45.35
N GLY A 308 11.41 12.54 -44.50
CA GLY A 308 11.95 11.19 -44.63
C GLY A 308 10.83 10.15 -44.70
N ASN A 309 10.91 9.24 -45.66
CA ASN A 309 10.03 8.06 -45.70
C ASN A 309 10.65 6.97 -44.82
N LEU A 310 10.02 6.69 -43.68
CA LEU A 310 10.58 5.75 -42.72
C LEU A 310 10.51 4.30 -43.21
N TYR A 311 9.53 3.97 -44.05
CA TYR A 311 9.43 2.63 -44.63
C TYR A 311 10.60 2.32 -45.57
N ASP A 312 11.05 3.31 -46.35
CA ASP A 312 12.22 3.16 -47.22
C ASP A 312 13.50 2.98 -46.38
N ILE A 313 13.60 3.66 -45.24
CA ILE A 313 14.71 3.51 -44.28
C ILE A 313 14.67 2.12 -43.66
N MET A 314 13.48 1.61 -43.33
CA MET A 314 13.29 0.27 -42.78
C MET A 314 13.71 -0.82 -43.78
N ILE A 315 13.19 -0.80 -45.02
CA ILE A 315 13.52 -1.81 -46.05
C ILE A 315 15.03 -1.83 -46.34
N ARG A 316 15.67 -0.67 -46.46
CA ARG A 316 17.12 -0.60 -46.74
C ARG A 316 17.98 -1.31 -45.68
N ASN A 317 17.46 -1.41 -44.47
CA ASN A 317 18.17 -1.96 -43.31
C ASN A 317 17.57 -3.30 -42.81
N SER A 318 16.55 -3.86 -43.48
CA SER A 318 15.86 -5.10 -43.10
C SER A 318 15.95 -6.14 -44.24
N HIS A 319 16.06 -7.43 -43.92
CA HIS A 319 16.15 -8.51 -44.93
C HIS A 319 14.79 -9.13 -45.34
N GLY A 320 13.66 -8.46 -45.08
CA GLY A 320 12.29 -8.95 -45.31
C GLY A 320 11.63 -8.43 -46.60
N GLY A 321 10.80 -9.27 -47.25
CA GLY A 321 10.32 -9.10 -48.62
C GLY A 321 9.13 -8.16 -48.85
N ASP A 322 8.96 -7.74 -50.11
CA ASP A 322 7.82 -6.98 -50.62
C ASP A 322 6.49 -7.73 -50.37
N GLY A 323 5.72 -7.34 -49.34
CA GLY A 323 4.37 -7.90 -49.12
C GLY A 323 3.65 -7.58 -47.80
N GLU A 324 4.34 -7.14 -46.76
CA GLU A 324 3.75 -6.95 -45.41
C GLU A 324 2.99 -5.61 -45.27
N GLN A 325 1.85 -5.59 -44.58
CA GLN A 325 1.13 -4.35 -44.29
C GLN A 325 1.82 -3.62 -43.14
N VAL A 326 2.46 -2.50 -43.47
CA VAL A 326 3.15 -1.64 -42.50
C VAL A 326 2.40 -0.35 -42.28
N THR A 327 1.96 -0.16 -41.04
CA THR A 327 1.35 1.07 -40.55
C THR A 327 2.26 1.70 -39.51
N VAL A 328 2.23 3.03 -39.39
CA VAL A 328 2.97 3.74 -38.34
C VAL A 328 1.97 4.22 -37.31
N GLU A 329 2.30 4.05 -36.03
CA GLU A 329 1.37 4.25 -34.92
C GLU A 329 1.71 5.49 -34.10
N MET A 330 2.99 5.72 -33.80
CA MET A 330 3.38 6.78 -32.86
C MET A 330 4.83 7.21 -33.02
N VAL A 331 5.11 8.49 -32.77
CA VAL A 331 6.47 9.02 -32.58
C VAL A 331 6.58 9.65 -31.20
N LYS A 332 7.68 9.40 -30.50
CA LYS A 332 8.05 10.10 -29.26
C LYS A 332 9.51 10.51 -29.32
N THR A 333 9.82 11.62 -28.66
CA THR A 333 11.18 12.13 -28.53
C THR A 333 11.60 12.04 -27.07
N CYS A 334 12.83 11.59 -26.84
CA CYS A 334 13.45 11.58 -25.52
C CYS A 334 14.80 12.28 -25.60
N SER A 335 15.15 13.00 -24.54
CA SER A 335 16.39 13.76 -24.49
C SER A 335 16.96 13.79 -23.09
N ASN A 336 18.28 13.72 -23.00
CA ASN A 336 19.08 14.02 -21.83
C ASN A 336 20.10 15.12 -22.19
N ALA A 337 20.78 15.74 -21.22
CA ALA A 337 21.58 16.96 -21.33
C ALA A 337 22.29 17.19 -22.69
N ASN A 338 22.88 16.15 -23.30
CA ASN A 338 23.55 16.22 -24.61
C ASN A 338 23.08 15.17 -25.64
N CYS A 339 22.12 14.30 -25.32
CA CYS A 339 21.70 13.19 -26.17
C CYS A 339 20.23 13.34 -26.52
N PHE A 340 19.89 13.28 -27.81
CA PHE A 340 18.54 13.50 -28.32
C PHE A 340 18.15 12.34 -29.24
N TYR A 341 17.00 11.73 -29.00
CA TYR A 341 16.53 10.58 -29.76
C TYR A 341 15.06 10.73 -30.15
N ALA A 342 14.71 10.17 -31.30
CA ALA A 342 13.36 10.00 -31.79
C ALA A 342 13.08 8.51 -31.96
N VAL A 343 12.01 8.04 -31.32
CA VAL A 343 11.58 6.65 -31.36
C VAL A 343 10.24 6.58 -32.08
N VAL A 344 10.16 5.76 -33.12
CA VAL A 344 8.95 5.59 -33.94
C VAL A 344 8.45 4.15 -33.82
N LEU A 345 7.16 3.98 -33.58
CA LEU A 345 6.49 2.70 -33.48
C LEU A 345 5.77 2.37 -34.80
N PHE A 346 6.02 1.18 -35.33
CA PHE A 346 5.34 0.57 -36.47
C PHE A 346 4.53 -0.63 -36.03
N GLN A 347 3.41 -0.85 -36.70
CA GLN A 347 2.67 -2.11 -36.68
C GLN A 347 2.89 -2.81 -38.03
N ILE A 348 3.49 -4.00 -38.00
CA ILE A 348 3.79 -4.84 -39.15
C ILE A 348 3.03 -6.15 -38.98
N ASP A 349 1.95 -6.33 -39.76
CA ASP A 349 1.03 -7.47 -39.65
C ASP A 349 0.66 -7.78 -38.17
N ASP A 350 1.22 -8.84 -37.58
CA ASP A 350 0.94 -9.33 -36.21
C ASP A 350 1.97 -8.90 -35.15
N HIS A 351 2.93 -8.02 -35.45
CA HIS A 351 3.96 -7.59 -34.48
C HIS A 351 4.24 -6.07 -34.53
N CYS A 352 4.75 -5.54 -33.42
CA CYS A 352 5.12 -4.14 -33.29
C CYS A 352 6.64 -3.98 -33.44
N VAL A 353 7.07 -2.86 -34.00
CA VAL A 353 8.47 -2.60 -34.30
C VAL A 353 8.85 -1.17 -33.91
N PHE A 354 9.87 -1.04 -33.05
CA PHE A 354 10.43 0.26 -32.66
C PHE A 354 11.62 0.61 -33.55
N MET A 355 11.57 1.75 -34.21
CA MET A 355 12.69 2.35 -34.94
C MET A 355 13.30 3.45 -34.08
N LEU A 356 14.61 3.33 -33.81
CA LEU A 356 15.38 4.31 -33.06
C LEU A 356 16.18 5.21 -34.02
N GLY A 357 16.03 6.52 -33.88
CA GLY A 357 16.85 7.52 -34.55
C GLY A 357 17.50 8.48 -33.56
N LYS A 358 18.76 8.86 -33.83
CA LYS A 358 19.48 9.93 -33.14
C LYS A 358 19.17 11.27 -33.79
N ILE A 359 18.95 12.29 -32.96
CA ILE A 359 18.89 13.68 -33.38
C ILE A 359 20.28 14.25 -33.09
N ASP A 360 21.02 14.59 -34.12
CA ASP A 360 22.40 15.07 -34.00
C ASP A 360 22.42 16.60 -34.06
N PRO A 361 22.65 17.29 -32.92
CA PRO A 361 22.64 18.75 -32.88
C PRO A 361 23.70 19.39 -33.79
N TYR A 362 24.82 18.70 -34.00
CA TYR A 362 25.93 19.20 -34.81
C TYR A 362 25.62 19.16 -36.31
N LEU A 363 24.66 18.32 -36.72
CA LEU A 363 24.24 18.13 -38.10
C LEU A 363 22.86 18.73 -38.40
N LEU A 364 22.25 19.51 -37.50
CA LEU A 364 20.94 20.13 -37.72
C LEU A 364 20.82 21.07 -38.95
N PRO A 365 21.90 21.59 -39.57
CA PRO A 365 21.76 22.22 -40.89
C PRO A 365 21.58 21.21 -42.05
N GLU A 366 21.94 19.95 -41.83
CA GLU A 366 21.88 18.86 -42.81
C GLU A 366 20.61 18.01 -42.58
N HIS A 367 19.99 17.50 -43.65
CA HIS A 367 18.79 16.67 -43.54
C HIS A 367 19.02 15.42 -42.66
N SER A 368 20.24 14.92 -42.51
CA SER A 368 20.60 13.78 -41.65
C SER A 368 20.50 14.08 -40.15
N GLY A 369 20.75 15.33 -39.71
CA GLY A 369 20.80 15.68 -38.29
C GLY A 369 19.45 15.62 -37.57
N TYR A 370 18.35 15.75 -38.32
CA TYR A 370 16.98 15.71 -37.77
C TYR A 370 16.50 14.29 -37.42
N PHE A 371 17.00 13.27 -38.12
CA PHE A 371 16.71 11.87 -37.83
C PHE A 371 17.79 10.98 -38.48
N SER A 372 18.77 10.56 -37.68
CA SER A 372 19.82 9.61 -38.05
C SER A 372 19.46 8.22 -37.53
N PHE A 373 19.09 7.32 -38.43
CA PHE A 373 18.70 5.94 -38.09
C PHE A 373 19.81 5.20 -37.33
N ILE A 374 19.45 4.52 -36.23
CA ILE A 374 20.34 3.65 -35.45
C ILE A 374 20.00 2.18 -35.72
N ASN A 375 18.84 1.71 -35.26
CA ASN A 375 18.43 0.32 -35.40
C ASN A 375 16.91 0.14 -35.19
N ILE A 376 16.45 -1.09 -35.37
CA ILE A 376 15.07 -1.54 -35.24
C ILE A 376 14.97 -2.66 -34.21
N PHE A 377 13.93 -2.62 -33.37
CA PHE A 377 13.68 -3.59 -32.31
C PHE A 377 12.24 -4.11 -32.39
N GLN A 378 12.09 -5.42 -32.57
CA GLN A 378 10.79 -6.08 -32.61
C GLN A 378 10.24 -6.32 -31.19
N THR A 379 8.93 -6.16 -31.02
CA THR A 379 8.16 -6.50 -29.83
C THR A 379 6.84 -7.19 -30.22
N GLU A 380 6.09 -7.68 -29.24
CA GLU A 380 4.77 -8.29 -29.46
C GLU A 380 3.72 -7.25 -29.89
N SER A 381 2.66 -7.70 -30.57
CA SER A 381 1.60 -6.81 -31.06
C SER A 381 0.80 -6.12 -29.96
N GLY A 382 0.13 -5.03 -30.34
CA GLY A 382 -0.88 -4.38 -29.50
C GLY A 382 -0.35 -3.29 -28.57
N VAL A 383 0.75 -2.62 -28.90
CA VAL A 383 1.25 -1.47 -28.13
C VAL A 383 0.24 -0.32 -28.16
N VAL A 384 -0.25 0.07 -26.99
CA VAL A 384 -1.19 1.18 -26.76
C VAL A 384 -0.44 2.50 -26.59
N ASP A 385 0.61 2.47 -25.78
CA ASP A 385 1.44 3.64 -25.45
C ASP A 385 2.85 3.17 -25.08
N PHE A 386 3.84 4.05 -25.22
CA PHE A 386 5.20 3.77 -24.76
C PHE A 386 5.87 5.03 -24.21
N THR A 387 6.83 4.90 -23.31
CA THR A 387 7.67 6.02 -22.87
C THR A 387 9.14 5.64 -22.96
N CYS A 388 9.98 6.65 -23.08
CA CYS A 388 11.40 6.51 -23.33
C CYS A 388 12.19 7.31 -22.30
N VAL A 389 13.10 6.64 -21.60
CA VAL A 389 13.99 7.25 -20.60
C VAL A 389 15.43 7.07 -21.05
N VAL A 390 16.19 8.16 -21.09
CA VAL A 390 17.59 8.15 -21.53
C VAL A 390 18.47 8.59 -20.38
N GLN A 391 19.45 7.77 -20.03
CA GLN A 391 20.54 8.14 -19.12
C GLN A 391 21.85 7.80 -19.82
N GLU A 392 22.71 8.81 -19.98
CA GLU A 392 23.94 8.71 -20.78
C GLU A 392 23.67 8.20 -22.20
N ASP A 393 24.10 6.97 -22.50
CA ASP A 393 23.98 6.30 -23.80
C ASP A 393 23.01 5.11 -23.78
N ILE A 394 22.33 4.86 -22.65
CA ILE A 394 21.36 3.78 -22.54
C ILE A 394 19.94 4.38 -22.58
N LEU A 395 19.12 3.81 -23.46
CA LEU A 395 17.71 4.14 -23.63
C LEU A 395 16.85 2.99 -23.12
N ASP A 396 16.00 3.27 -22.15
CA ASP A 396 14.96 2.37 -21.71
C ASP A 396 13.63 2.70 -22.39
N ILE A 397 13.00 1.68 -22.96
CA ILE A 397 11.67 1.74 -23.53
C ILE A 397 10.72 0.97 -22.61
N ILE A 398 9.69 1.65 -22.14
CA ILE A 398 8.58 1.06 -21.39
C ILE A 398 7.37 1.11 -22.31
N CYS A 399 6.77 -0.03 -22.64
CA CYS A 399 5.57 -0.08 -23.45
C CYS A 399 4.41 -0.75 -22.72
N LEU A 400 3.21 -0.25 -23.01
CA LEU A 400 1.93 -0.75 -22.58
C LEU A 400 1.33 -1.55 -23.74
N CYS A 401 1.19 -2.86 -23.59
CA CYS A 401 0.65 -3.75 -24.63
C CYS A 401 -0.74 -4.28 -24.24
N LYS A 402 -1.67 -4.34 -25.18
CA LYS A 402 -2.95 -5.05 -25.02
C LYS A 402 -2.75 -6.55 -25.16
N VAL A 403 -3.38 -7.31 -24.27
CA VAL A 403 -3.48 -8.76 -24.38
C VAL A 403 -4.64 -9.11 -25.32
N SER A 404 -4.59 -10.26 -25.98
CA SER A 404 -5.53 -10.73 -27.02
C SER A 404 -7.03 -10.62 -26.66
N ASP A 405 -7.36 -10.61 -25.37
CA ASP A 405 -8.73 -10.48 -24.84
C ASP A 405 -9.29 -9.04 -24.88
N GLY A 406 -8.46 -8.05 -25.25
CA GLY A 406 -8.84 -6.64 -25.44
C GLY A 406 -9.03 -5.81 -24.17
N ILE A 407 -9.35 -6.45 -23.03
CA ILE A 407 -9.59 -5.81 -21.72
C ILE A 407 -8.32 -5.74 -20.87
N ARG A 408 -7.46 -6.76 -20.96
CA ARG A 408 -6.21 -6.86 -20.19
C ARG A 408 -5.05 -6.20 -20.92
N TYR A 409 -4.07 -5.75 -20.14
CA TYR A 409 -2.84 -5.15 -20.65
C TYR A 409 -1.64 -5.72 -19.90
N CYS A 410 -0.47 -5.68 -20.53
CA CYS A 410 0.80 -5.97 -19.87
C CYS A 410 1.80 -4.84 -20.11
N LEU A 411 2.63 -4.55 -19.11
CA LEU A 411 3.77 -3.66 -19.26
C LEU A 411 5.00 -4.46 -19.66
N ARG A 412 5.80 -3.90 -20.56
CA ARG A 412 7.09 -4.46 -20.95
C ARG A 412 8.16 -3.40 -20.95
N THR A 413 9.37 -3.82 -20.58
CA THR A 413 10.55 -2.95 -20.54
C THR A 413 11.69 -3.57 -21.33
N ALA A 414 12.40 -2.75 -22.09
CA ALA A 414 13.65 -3.12 -22.76
C ALA A 414 14.68 -2.01 -22.60
N SER A 415 15.95 -2.40 -22.59
CA SER A 415 17.09 -1.48 -22.48
C SER A 415 17.97 -1.59 -23.72
N ILE A 416 18.32 -0.44 -24.28
CA ILE A 416 19.04 -0.33 -25.55
C ILE A 416 20.31 0.50 -25.33
N ASP A 417 21.44 -0.05 -25.73
CA ASP A 417 22.68 0.72 -25.89
C ASP A 417 22.59 1.49 -27.22
N CYS A 418 22.47 2.81 -27.13
CA CYS A 418 22.27 3.69 -28.28
C CYS A 418 23.55 3.86 -29.13
N LEU A 419 24.74 3.63 -28.56
CA LEU A 419 26.00 3.72 -29.30
C LEU A 419 26.17 2.52 -30.22
N ASN A 420 25.88 1.33 -29.70
CA ASN A 420 26.03 0.08 -30.45
C ASN A 420 24.74 -0.31 -31.21
N GLY A 421 23.60 0.27 -30.85
CA GLY A 421 22.29 -0.08 -31.40
C GLY A 421 21.84 -1.49 -31.00
N VAL A 422 22.25 -1.99 -29.82
CA VAL A 422 21.99 -3.37 -29.38
C VAL A 422 21.14 -3.37 -28.11
N LEU A 423 20.25 -4.36 -27.99
CA LEU A 423 19.51 -4.61 -26.74
C LEU A 423 20.47 -5.10 -25.65
N THR A 424 20.62 -4.32 -24.58
CA THR A 424 21.37 -4.72 -23.39
C THR A 424 20.52 -5.58 -22.47
N ILE A 425 19.22 -5.27 -22.38
CA ILE A 425 18.21 -6.07 -21.70
C ILE A 425 17.09 -6.36 -22.70
N PRO A 426 16.81 -7.64 -23.01
CA PRO A 426 15.71 -7.99 -23.90
C PRO A 426 14.37 -7.60 -23.28
N TRP A 427 13.30 -7.59 -24.08
CA TRP A 427 11.95 -7.33 -23.61
C TRP A 427 11.59 -8.24 -22.42
N LYS A 428 11.42 -7.64 -21.25
CA LYS A 428 10.93 -8.30 -20.04
C LYS A 428 9.52 -7.82 -19.73
N GLY A 429 8.62 -8.75 -19.44
CA GLY A 429 7.28 -8.45 -18.94
C GLY A 429 7.31 -8.08 -17.46
N VAL A 430 6.45 -7.13 -17.08
CA VAL A 430 6.10 -6.84 -15.69
C VAL A 430 4.86 -7.67 -15.37
N ASN A 431 4.82 -8.27 -14.18
CA ASN A 431 3.65 -8.99 -13.72
C ASN A 431 2.47 -8.04 -13.58
N GLU A 432 1.32 -8.46 -14.11
CA GLU A 432 0.06 -7.75 -13.92
C GLU A 432 -0.25 -7.61 -12.43
N ILE A 433 -1.04 -6.60 -12.07
CA ILE A 433 -1.62 -6.45 -10.75
C ILE A 433 -2.30 -7.78 -10.42
N HIS A 434 -1.88 -8.47 -9.35
CA HIS A 434 -2.46 -9.76 -8.96
C HIS A 434 -3.98 -9.65 -8.86
N GLY A 435 -4.65 -10.09 -9.93
CA GLY A 435 -6.09 -10.07 -10.09
C GLY A 435 -6.68 -11.20 -9.29
N GLY A 436 -6.82 -10.97 -7.99
CA GLY A 436 -7.83 -11.59 -7.14
C GLY A 436 -8.28 -13.03 -7.37
N ASP A 437 -7.34 -13.92 -7.67
CA ASP A 437 -7.33 -15.21 -7.01
C ASP A 437 -6.10 -15.22 -6.11
N PRO A 438 -6.24 -15.53 -4.81
CA PRO A 438 -5.14 -16.10 -4.07
C PRO A 438 -4.86 -17.42 -4.78
N GLU A 439 -4.02 -17.40 -5.82
CA GLU A 439 -3.32 -18.60 -6.22
C GLU A 439 -2.58 -19.07 -4.97
N VAL A 440 -3.22 -20.07 -4.38
CA VAL A 440 -2.74 -21.10 -3.49
C VAL A 440 -1.42 -20.71 -2.84
N SER A 441 -1.46 -20.44 -1.54
CA SER A 441 -0.27 -20.73 -0.74
C SER A 441 0.08 -22.18 -1.06
N VAL A 442 1.16 -22.37 -1.80
CA VAL A 442 1.62 -23.61 -2.43
C VAL A 442 1.62 -24.78 -1.44
N LEU A 443 1.72 -24.53 -0.13
CA LEU A 443 1.53 -25.55 0.93
C LEU A 443 0.29 -25.38 1.81
N GLN A 444 -0.28 -24.17 1.91
CA GLN A 444 -1.58 -24.02 2.54
C GLN A 444 -2.62 -24.30 1.47
N ALA A 445 -2.92 -25.58 1.28
CA ALA A 445 -4.22 -25.98 0.76
C ALA A 445 -5.27 -25.30 1.64
N LYS A 446 -5.66 -24.07 1.31
CA LYS A 446 -6.77 -23.46 2.01
C LYS A 446 -7.96 -24.34 1.65
N PRO A 447 -8.67 -24.92 2.64
CA PRO A 447 -10.03 -25.33 2.40
C PRO A 447 -10.74 -24.11 1.79
N LYS A 448 -11.56 -24.30 0.75
CA LYS A 448 -12.42 -23.29 0.10
C LYS A 448 -12.44 -21.97 0.89
N GLN A 449 -11.84 -20.90 0.34
CA GLN A 449 -11.66 -19.59 0.99
C GLN A 449 -12.68 -19.36 2.11
N SER A 450 -12.22 -19.37 3.37
CA SER A 450 -13.14 -19.15 4.48
C SER A 450 -13.83 -17.79 4.31
N VAL A 451 -15.11 -17.71 4.69
CA VAL A 451 -15.89 -16.46 4.65
C VAL A 451 -15.15 -15.31 5.34
N ALA A 452 -14.40 -15.60 6.41
CA ALA A 452 -13.57 -14.60 7.10
C ALA A 452 -12.44 -14.04 6.20
N THR A 453 -11.79 -14.88 5.40
CA THR A 453 -10.76 -14.45 4.44
C THR A 453 -11.37 -13.62 3.32
N GLN A 454 -12.55 -14.00 2.83
CA GLN A 454 -13.25 -13.24 1.78
C GLN A 454 -13.68 -11.86 2.27
N LYS A 455 -14.15 -11.78 3.52
CA LYS A 455 -14.47 -10.50 4.17
C LYS A 455 -13.26 -9.58 4.25
N SER A 456 -12.13 -10.06 4.81
CA SER A 456 -10.94 -9.21 4.95
C SER A 456 -10.40 -8.74 3.59
N TYR A 457 -10.54 -9.60 2.57
CA TYR A 457 -10.15 -9.34 1.19
C TYR A 457 -11.00 -8.25 0.50
N ILE A 458 -12.33 -8.33 0.58
CA ILE A 458 -13.24 -7.38 -0.09
C ILE A 458 -13.16 -5.99 0.53
N PHE A 459 -13.07 -5.91 1.85
CA PHE A 459 -13.04 -4.64 2.58
C PHE A 459 -11.62 -4.10 2.77
N ASP A 460 -10.73 -4.39 1.81
CA ASP A 460 -9.35 -3.93 1.84
C ASP A 460 -9.16 -2.66 1.00
N PRO A 461 -8.81 -1.51 1.60
CA PRO A 461 -8.66 -0.25 0.87
C PRO A 461 -7.58 -0.27 -0.21
N ASN A 462 -6.58 -1.16 -0.07
CA ASN A 462 -5.51 -1.31 -1.06
C ASN A 462 -5.96 -2.12 -2.30
N ARG A 463 -7.00 -2.95 -2.17
CA ARG A 463 -7.46 -3.84 -3.26
C ARG A 463 -8.61 -3.27 -4.07
N TYR A 464 -9.59 -2.67 -3.41
CA TYR A 464 -10.75 -2.08 -4.07
C TYR A 464 -10.96 -0.64 -3.62
N PRO A 465 -11.33 0.25 -4.55
CA PRO A 465 -11.82 1.56 -4.16
C PRO A 465 -13.18 1.41 -3.47
N PHE A 466 -13.45 2.29 -2.50
CA PHE A 466 -14.69 2.28 -1.72
C PHE A 466 -15.94 2.28 -2.61
N GLY A 467 -15.93 3.05 -3.70
CA GLY A 467 -17.03 3.15 -4.66
C GLY A 467 -17.39 1.83 -5.33
N ILE A 468 -16.41 1.01 -5.69
CA ILE A 468 -16.63 -0.30 -6.31
C ILE A 468 -17.28 -1.25 -5.31
N VAL A 469 -16.77 -1.35 -4.08
CA VAL A 469 -17.34 -2.25 -3.06
C VAL A 469 -18.77 -1.82 -2.70
N LEU A 470 -18.99 -0.51 -2.56
CA LEU A 470 -20.32 0.06 -2.37
C LEU A 470 -21.26 -0.31 -3.51
N ARG A 471 -20.81 -0.19 -4.76
CA ARG A 471 -21.64 -0.51 -5.94
C ARG A 471 -21.91 -1.99 -6.07
N SER A 472 -20.93 -2.85 -5.83
CA SER A 472 -21.11 -4.30 -5.77
C SER A 472 -22.16 -4.68 -4.74
N LEU A 473 -22.10 -4.11 -3.53
CA LEU A 473 -23.11 -4.36 -2.50
C LEU A 473 -24.51 -3.90 -2.93
N GLN A 474 -24.64 -2.74 -3.58
CA GLN A 474 -25.93 -2.28 -4.12
C GLN A 474 -26.53 -3.26 -5.15
N LEU A 475 -25.69 -3.90 -5.97
CA LEU A 475 -26.11 -4.85 -7.00
C LEU A 475 -26.45 -6.24 -6.42
N VAL A 476 -25.69 -6.68 -5.42
CA VAL A 476 -25.81 -8.02 -4.80
C VAL A 476 -26.91 -8.04 -3.72
N CYS A 477 -27.05 -6.99 -2.91
CA CYS A 477 -28.05 -6.89 -1.83
C CYS A 477 -29.43 -6.43 -2.35
N LYS A 478 -30.06 -7.26 -3.20
CA LYS A 478 -31.37 -6.95 -3.81
C LYS A 478 -32.47 -6.80 -2.74
N LYS A 479 -33.29 -5.74 -2.86
CA LYS A 479 -34.40 -5.41 -1.96
C LYS A 479 -34.01 -5.05 -0.51
N GLY A 480 -32.71 -4.98 -0.18
CA GLY A 480 -32.25 -4.50 1.12
C GLY A 480 -32.51 -3.00 1.31
N THR A 481 -33.05 -2.60 2.47
CA THR A 481 -33.31 -1.20 2.82
C THR A 481 -32.12 -0.60 3.56
N PHE A 482 -31.11 -0.17 2.80
CA PHE A 482 -29.93 0.52 3.35
C PHE A 482 -29.91 1.99 2.93
N ASN A 483 -29.39 2.87 3.80
CA ASN A 483 -29.15 4.27 3.45
C ASN A 483 -27.81 4.38 2.69
N TRP A 484 -27.82 4.01 1.41
CA TRP A 484 -26.65 4.02 0.54
C TRP A 484 -26.02 5.41 0.39
N GLU A 485 -26.81 6.48 0.45
CA GLU A 485 -26.31 7.85 0.38
C GLU A 485 -25.46 8.22 1.60
N LEU A 486 -25.87 7.79 2.79
CA LEU A 486 -25.10 8.04 4.02
C LEU A 486 -23.78 7.27 4.02
N LEU A 487 -23.79 6.02 3.54
CA LEU A 487 -22.58 5.21 3.37
C LEU A 487 -21.62 5.86 2.36
N SER A 488 -22.14 6.32 1.23
CA SER A 488 -21.37 7.05 0.21
C SER A 488 -20.77 8.34 0.75
N ARG A 489 -21.48 9.11 1.58
CA ARG A 489 -20.96 10.37 2.14
C ARG A 489 -19.86 10.14 3.19
N ARG A 490 -19.98 9.10 4.01
CA ARG A 490 -19.05 8.87 5.13
C ARG A 490 -17.75 8.16 4.75
N HIS A 491 -17.71 7.45 3.61
CA HIS A 491 -16.55 6.65 3.20
C HIS A 491 -16.04 5.71 4.30
N ASP A 492 -16.98 5.15 5.07
CA ASP A 492 -16.69 4.33 6.25
C ASP A 492 -16.77 2.84 5.91
N TRP A 493 -15.60 2.20 5.84
CA TRP A 493 -15.44 0.77 5.53
C TRP A 493 -16.12 -0.14 6.56
N ARG A 494 -16.15 0.26 7.83
CA ARG A 494 -16.79 -0.52 8.90
C ARG A 494 -18.29 -0.52 8.72
N MET A 495 -18.89 0.64 8.47
CA MET A 495 -20.33 0.72 8.19
C MET A 495 -20.71 -0.07 6.93
N LEU A 496 -19.85 -0.08 5.92
CA LEU A 496 -20.08 -0.84 4.69
C LEU A 496 -20.06 -2.36 4.96
N ARG A 497 -19.09 -2.82 5.76
CA ARG A 497 -19.01 -4.21 6.22
C ARG A 497 -20.21 -4.61 7.07
N GLU A 498 -20.61 -3.76 8.03
CA GLU A 498 -21.79 -3.99 8.86
C GLU A 498 -23.08 -4.07 8.02
N ALA A 499 -23.20 -3.28 6.95
CA ALA A 499 -24.33 -3.35 6.03
C ALA A 499 -24.40 -4.71 5.31
N ALA A 500 -23.25 -5.21 4.81
CA ALA A 500 -23.16 -6.53 4.20
C ALA A 500 -23.53 -7.66 5.19
N GLU A 501 -23.03 -7.58 6.42
CA GLU A 501 -23.31 -8.58 7.46
C GLU A 501 -24.78 -8.54 7.92
N ARG A 502 -25.38 -7.36 8.04
CA ARG A 502 -26.82 -7.22 8.32
C ARG A 502 -27.68 -7.81 7.20
N TYR A 503 -27.25 -7.72 5.94
CA TYR A 503 -27.95 -8.38 4.84
C TYR A 503 -27.91 -9.90 4.96
N CYS A 504 -26.79 -10.50 5.33
CA CYS A 504 -26.69 -11.96 5.56
C CYS A 504 -27.68 -12.48 6.62
N GLY A 505 -28.09 -11.63 7.59
CA GLY A 505 -29.10 -11.96 8.60
C GLY A 505 -30.55 -11.62 8.22
N SER A 506 -30.83 -11.22 6.97
CA SER A 506 -32.14 -10.74 6.52
C SER A 506 -33.02 -11.82 5.88
N LEU A 507 -34.34 -11.61 5.87
CA LEU A 507 -35.29 -12.52 5.22
C LEU A 507 -35.12 -12.53 3.70
N GLU A 508 -34.67 -11.41 3.13
CA GLU A 508 -34.39 -11.23 1.70
C GLU A 508 -33.21 -12.09 1.26
N PHE A 509 -32.19 -12.24 2.11
CA PHE A 509 -31.06 -13.13 1.88
C PHE A 509 -31.50 -14.60 1.78
N ASP A 510 -32.34 -15.05 2.72
CA ASP A 510 -32.88 -16.42 2.72
C ASP A 510 -33.70 -16.75 1.48
N GLN A 511 -34.35 -15.76 0.87
CA GLN A 511 -35.11 -15.93 -0.38
C GLN A 511 -34.19 -16.02 -1.61
N HIS A 512 -33.03 -15.37 -1.57
CA HIS A 512 -32.17 -15.20 -2.75
C HIS A 512 -30.99 -16.18 -2.80
N TYR A 513 -30.44 -16.57 -1.65
CA TYR A 513 -29.21 -17.38 -1.58
C TYR A 513 -29.40 -18.78 -1.00
N VAL A 514 -30.47 -19.05 -0.26
CA VAL A 514 -30.76 -20.40 0.26
C VAL A 514 -31.55 -21.20 -0.78
N THR A 515 -30.95 -22.24 -1.34
CA THR A 515 -31.61 -23.11 -2.32
C THR A 515 -32.38 -24.24 -1.64
N ARG A 516 -33.23 -24.92 -2.41
CA ARG A 516 -34.02 -26.06 -1.94
C ARG A 516 -33.15 -27.24 -1.50
N GLU A 517 -31.97 -27.40 -2.12
CA GLU A 517 -30.99 -28.45 -1.81
C GLU A 517 -30.35 -28.25 -0.44
N ASP A 518 -30.11 -26.99 -0.03
CA ASP A 518 -29.54 -26.69 1.28
C ASP A 518 -30.52 -26.99 2.44
N ARG A 519 -31.82 -26.96 2.14
CA ARG A 519 -32.89 -27.31 3.09
C ARG A 519 -33.15 -28.82 3.14
N SER A 520 -32.41 -29.62 2.38
CA SER A 520 -32.51 -31.08 2.38
C SER A 520 -31.88 -31.68 3.63
N LEU A 521 -32.47 -32.76 4.14
CA LEU A 521 -31.90 -33.57 5.23
C LEU A 521 -30.59 -34.28 4.84
N LEU A 522 -30.26 -34.32 3.54
CA LEU A 522 -29.03 -34.89 2.99
C LEU A 522 -27.91 -33.85 2.81
N ALA A 523 -28.16 -32.57 3.17
CA ALA A 523 -27.16 -31.52 3.02
C ALA A 523 -25.97 -31.76 3.97
N THR A 524 -24.75 -31.64 3.45
CA THR A 524 -23.49 -31.82 4.19
C THR A 524 -23.09 -30.59 5.02
N LYS A 525 -23.68 -29.44 4.74
CA LYS A 525 -23.45 -28.16 5.45
C LYS A 525 -24.79 -27.55 5.89
N PRO A 526 -24.82 -26.76 6.98
CA PRO A 526 -26.01 -26.02 7.36
C PRO A 526 -26.39 -25.02 6.26
N PRO A 527 -27.69 -24.81 6.00
CA PRO A 527 -28.15 -24.02 4.86
C PRO A 527 -27.61 -22.59 4.83
N ASN A 528 -27.47 -21.97 6.01
CA ASN A 528 -26.98 -20.61 6.14
C ASN A 528 -25.51 -20.50 5.73
N GLN A 529 -24.67 -21.49 6.02
CA GLN A 529 -23.24 -21.45 5.70
C GLN A 529 -22.98 -21.60 4.20
N ALA A 530 -23.71 -22.48 3.51
CA ALA A 530 -23.60 -22.64 2.06
C ALA A 530 -24.16 -21.43 1.29
N ALA A 531 -25.21 -20.79 1.82
CA ALA A 531 -25.75 -19.54 1.30
C ALA A 531 -24.76 -18.37 1.49
N GLU A 532 -24.11 -18.27 2.66
CA GLU A 532 -23.07 -17.26 2.92
C GLU A 532 -21.87 -17.41 1.99
N GLU A 533 -21.33 -18.62 1.83
CA GLU A 533 -20.23 -18.89 0.89
C GLU A 533 -20.56 -18.42 -0.54
N ARG A 534 -21.80 -18.67 -1.01
CA ARG A 534 -22.26 -18.20 -2.33
C ARG A 534 -22.41 -16.68 -2.40
N PHE A 535 -22.93 -16.05 -1.35
CA PHE A 535 -23.06 -14.59 -1.31
C PHE A 535 -21.70 -13.91 -1.39
N TRP A 536 -20.75 -14.31 -0.55
CA TRP A 536 -19.42 -13.71 -0.53
C TRP A 536 -18.65 -13.99 -1.83
N ALA A 537 -18.75 -15.19 -2.40
CA ALA A 537 -18.19 -15.48 -3.71
C ALA A 537 -18.83 -14.63 -4.83
N THR A 538 -20.15 -14.42 -4.80
CA THR A 538 -20.85 -13.55 -5.75
C THR A 538 -20.39 -12.10 -5.59
N LEU A 539 -20.24 -11.62 -4.34
CA LEU A 539 -19.80 -10.27 -4.06
C LEU A 539 -18.36 -10.03 -4.55
N THR A 540 -17.43 -10.95 -4.26
CA THR A 540 -16.05 -10.89 -4.80
C THR A 540 -16.07 -10.86 -6.32
N LYS A 541 -16.86 -11.72 -6.96
CA LYS A 541 -16.98 -11.76 -8.42
C LYS A 541 -17.47 -10.42 -8.97
N MET A 542 -18.49 -9.81 -8.37
CA MET A 542 -19.00 -8.49 -8.79
C MET A 542 -17.96 -7.38 -8.58
N CYS A 543 -17.21 -7.39 -7.48
CA CYS A 543 -16.10 -6.44 -7.28
C CYS A 543 -15.03 -6.60 -8.37
N ASN A 544 -14.68 -7.83 -8.74
CA ASN A 544 -13.72 -8.13 -9.81
C ASN A 544 -14.23 -7.70 -11.19
N GLU A 545 -15.50 -7.97 -11.52
CA GLU A 545 -16.10 -7.55 -12.79
C GLU A 545 -16.19 -6.01 -12.88
N LEU A 546 -16.58 -5.32 -11.80
CA LEU A 546 -16.64 -3.86 -11.78
C LEU A 546 -15.26 -3.22 -11.87
N ILE A 547 -14.24 -3.73 -11.16
CA ILE A 547 -12.89 -3.16 -11.23
C ILE A 547 -12.25 -3.37 -12.60
N GLN A 548 -12.47 -4.51 -13.25
CA GLN A 548 -11.99 -4.75 -14.62
C GLN A 548 -12.64 -3.80 -15.62
N ASN A 549 -13.94 -3.52 -15.47
CA ASN A 549 -14.66 -2.58 -16.33
C ASN A 549 -14.30 -1.11 -16.04
N GLU A 550 -13.99 -0.75 -14.79
CA GLU A 550 -13.67 0.64 -14.41
C GLU A 550 -12.19 1.00 -14.58
N CYS A 551 -11.28 0.02 -14.63
CA CYS A 551 -9.83 0.27 -14.65
C CYS A 551 -9.18 -0.03 -16.02
N LEU A 552 -9.76 0.50 -17.10
CA LEU A 552 -9.14 0.43 -18.43
C LEU A 552 -7.82 1.19 -18.44
N SER A 553 -6.79 0.62 -19.08
CA SER A 553 -5.49 1.29 -19.23
C SER A 553 -5.59 2.42 -20.24
N LEU A 554 -5.17 3.61 -19.83
CA LEU A 554 -5.28 4.84 -20.62
C LEU A 554 -3.94 5.29 -21.19
N GLY A 555 -2.85 5.06 -20.45
CA GLY A 555 -1.51 5.44 -20.87
C GLY A 555 -0.47 5.18 -19.79
N LEU A 556 0.77 5.58 -20.06
CA LEU A 556 1.89 5.44 -19.13
C LEU A 556 2.15 6.74 -18.37
N TRP A 557 2.59 6.62 -17.13
CA TRP A 557 3.19 7.72 -16.39
C TRP A 557 4.60 7.34 -15.93
N HIS A 558 5.45 8.35 -15.80
CA HIS A 558 6.81 8.16 -15.33
C HIS A 558 7.26 9.38 -14.53
N SER A 559 8.12 9.13 -13.56
CA SER A 559 8.80 10.14 -12.77
C SER A 559 10.28 9.86 -12.74
N VAL A 560 11.06 10.60 -13.53
CA VAL A 560 12.53 10.42 -13.60
C VAL A 560 13.21 10.76 -12.28
N PRO A 561 12.89 11.88 -11.59
CA PRO A 561 13.58 12.23 -10.35
C PRO A 561 13.30 11.25 -9.20
N LEU A 562 12.08 10.68 -9.17
CA LEU A 562 11.69 9.69 -8.17
C LEU A 562 12.05 8.27 -8.58
N GLY A 563 12.41 8.01 -9.84
CA GLY A 563 12.66 6.66 -10.35
C GLY A 563 11.42 5.76 -10.37
N LEU A 564 10.23 6.35 -10.52
CA LEU A 564 8.94 5.64 -10.52
C LEU A 564 8.34 5.61 -11.92
N TYR A 565 7.61 4.55 -12.25
CA TYR A 565 6.80 4.48 -13.45
C TYR A 565 5.62 3.54 -13.22
N GLY A 566 4.63 3.61 -14.10
CA GLY A 566 3.50 2.69 -14.10
C GLY A 566 2.44 3.09 -15.09
N THR A 567 1.23 2.59 -14.86
CA THR A 567 0.11 2.72 -15.79
C THR A 567 -0.95 3.64 -15.20
N VAL A 568 -1.45 4.58 -16.00
CA VAL A 568 -2.64 5.36 -15.63
C VAL A 568 -3.87 4.61 -16.13
N GLN A 569 -4.80 4.36 -15.22
CA GLN A 569 -6.08 3.70 -15.49
C GLN A 569 -7.24 4.66 -15.21
N GLN A 570 -8.44 4.30 -15.66
CA GLN A 570 -9.65 5.16 -15.62
C GLN A 570 -10.25 5.43 -14.21
N GLY A 571 -9.46 5.33 -13.15
CA GLY A 571 -9.86 5.63 -11.77
C GLY A 571 -8.74 5.49 -10.74
N ARG A 572 -7.61 4.90 -11.14
CA ARG A 572 -6.39 4.74 -10.36
C ARG A 572 -5.16 4.81 -11.25
N PHE A 573 -3.99 4.85 -10.66
CA PHE A 573 -2.75 4.52 -11.34
C PHE A 573 -2.05 3.35 -10.64
N THR A 574 -1.00 2.82 -11.26
CA THR A 574 -0.16 1.76 -10.68
C THR A 574 1.27 2.26 -10.51
N VAL A 575 2.02 1.63 -9.61
CA VAL A 575 3.46 1.86 -9.45
C VAL A 575 4.18 0.55 -9.69
N CYS A 576 5.10 0.50 -10.63
CA CYS A 576 5.93 -0.68 -10.84
C CYS A 576 7.01 -0.77 -9.76
N ARG A 577 7.02 -1.87 -9.01
CA ARG A 577 8.16 -2.23 -8.16
C ARG A 577 9.18 -3.05 -8.94
N PRO A 578 10.48 -2.92 -8.66
CA PRO A 578 11.47 -3.89 -9.11
C PRO A 578 11.24 -5.25 -8.40
N GLY A 579 11.73 -6.33 -9.01
CA GLY A 579 11.79 -7.64 -8.36
C GLY A 579 12.75 -7.64 -7.17
N ASP A 580 12.66 -8.68 -6.32
CA ASP A 580 13.46 -8.80 -5.10
C ASP A 580 14.98 -8.79 -5.39
N GLU A 581 15.66 -7.72 -4.99
CA GLU A 581 17.09 -7.54 -5.26
C GLU A 581 17.97 -8.58 -4.54
N GLN A 582 17.54 -9.04 -3.36
CA GLN A 582 18.27 -10.05 -2.58
C GLN A 582 18.19 -11.44 -3.22
N LEU A 583 17.25 -11.67 -4.15
CA LEU A 583 17.08 -12.95 -4.87
C LEU A 583 17.67 -12.93 -6.30
N ARG A 584 18.39 -11.87 -6.70
CA ARG A 584 19.00 -11.78 -8.05
C ARG A 584 19.96 -12.93 -8.38
N TRP A 585 20.56 -13.56 -7.38
CA TRP A 585 21.38 -14.75 -7.58
C TRP A 585 20.58 -15.92 -8.18
N PHE A 586 19.27 -15.97 -7.99
CA PHE A 586 18.41 -17.03 -8.49
C PHE A 586 18.25 -16.98 -10.01
N GLU A 587 18.13 -15.80 -10.61
CA GLU A 587 18.15 -15.65 -12.09
C GLU A 587 19.43 -16.24 -12.71
N ARG A 588 20.58 -15.98 -12.07
CA ARG A 588 21.88 -16.49 -12.54
C ARG A 588 21.98 -18.01 -12.42
N LEU A 589 21.39 -18.59 -11.38
CA LEU A 589 21.37 -20.04 -11.17
C LEU A 589 20.48 -20.75 -12.21
N ILE A 590 19.32 -20.18 -12.56
CA ILE A 590 18.40 -20.75 -13.55
C ILE A 590 19.02 -20.77 -14.95
N GLY A 591 19.76 -19.73 -15.33
CA GLY A 591 20.31 -19.55 -16.68
C GLY A 591 21.25 -20.66 -17.18
N TYR A 592 21.71 -21.56 -16.30
CA TYR A 592 22.55 -22.70 -16.68
C TYR A 592 21.77 -23.85 -17.34
N ASP A 593 20.49 -24.06 -16.99
CA ASP A 593 19.61 -25.10 -17.57
C ASP A 593 18.11 -24.76 -17.40
N GLU A 594 17.70 -23.64 -18.00
CA GLU A 594 16.36 -23.05 -17.83
C GLU A 594 15.23 -24.04 -18.14
N LYS A 595 15.40 -24.88 -19.16
CA LYS A 595 14.36 -25.82 -19.61
C LYS A 595 14.05 -26.89 -18.55
N ASN A 596 15.07 -27.56 -18.02
CA ASN A 596 14.86 -28.62 -17.03
C ASN A 596 14.40 -28.03 -15.69
N VAL A 597 14.93 -26.86 -15.32
CA VAL A 597 14.50 -26.10 -14.14
C VAL A 597 13.01 -25.73 -14.23
N GLN A 598 12.55 -25.28 -15.39
CA GLN A 598 11.13 -24.95 -15.63
C GLN A 598 10.24 -26.18 -15.51
N ILE A 599 10.61 -27.31 -16.13
CA ILE A 599 9.86 -28.57 -16.04
C ILE A 599 9.69 -29.00 -14.58
N CYS A 600 10.80 -29.04 -13.82
CA CYS A 600 10.74 -29.42 -12.41
C CYS A 600 9.82 -28.51 -11.61
N TRP A 601 9.88 -27.20 -11.83
CA TRP A 601 9.09 -26.24 -11.06
C TRP A 601 7.60 -26.23 -11.38
N GLU A 602 7.22 -26.41 -12.65
CA GLU A 602 5.81 -26.53 -13.04
C GLU A 602 5.17 -27.74 -12.35
N ILE A 603 5.89 -28.87 -12.31
CA ILE A 603 5.43 -30.09 -11.64
C ILE A 603 5.36 -29.89 -10.12
N VAL A 604 6.37 -29.24 -9.51
CA VAL A 604 6.35 -28.90 -8.08
C VAL A 604 5.17 -27.99 -7.75
N THR A 605 4.94 -26.95 -8.55
CA THR A 605 3.84 -26.01 -8.32
C THR A 605 2.50 -26.74 -8.40
N LYS A 606 2.31 -27.58 -9.42
CA LYS A 606 1.11 -28.44 -9.54
C LYS A 606 0.93 -29.37 -8.33
N PHE A 607 1.99 -30.08 -7.94
CA PHE A 607 1.98 -30.97 -6.77
C PHE A 607 1.56 -30.23 -5.50
N ALA A 608 2.07 -29.02 -5.32
CA ALA A 608 1.73 -28.17 -4.20
C ALA A 608 0.27 -27.68 -4.26
N THR A 609 -0.18 -27.20 -5.42
CA THR A 609 -1.60 -26.81 -5.60
C THR A 609 -2.58 -27.99 -5.42
N GLY A 610 -2.14 -29.21 -5.70
CA GLY A 610 -2.86 -30.44 -5.46
C GLY A 610 -2.78 -30.95 -4.01
N GLY A 611 -2.22 -30.17 -3.08
CA GLY A 611 -2.19 -30.46 -1.66
C GLY A 611 -1.10 -31.46 -1.22
N LEU A 612 0.00 -31.57 -1.97
CA LEU A 612 1.14 -32.45 -1.68
C LEU A 612 0.78 -33.95 -1.65
N VAL A 613 -0.26 -34.34 -2.40
CA VAL A 613 -0.67 -35.74 -2.51
C VAL A 613 -0.08 -36.34 -3.77
N ALA A 614 0.43 -37.58 -3.69
CA ALA A 614 1.01 -38.28 -4.84
C ALA A 614 0.06 -38.36 -6.06
N SER A 615 -1.26 -38.38 -5.84
CA SER A 615 -2.27 -38.39 -6.92
C SER A 615 -2.41 -37.07 -7.67
N ALA A 616 -1.81 -35.98 -7.19
CA ALA A 616 -1.84 -34.68 -7.84
C ALA A 616 -0.95 -34.61 -9.09
N VAL A 617 0.02 -35.52 -9.20
CA VAL A 617 0.98 -35.58 -10.30
C VAL A 617 0.69 -36.83 -11.13
N SER A 618 0.60 -36.67 -12.45
CA SER A 618 0.41 -37.82 -13.36
C SER A 618 1.68 -38.65 -13.50
N VAL A 619 1.54 -39.90 -13.98
CA VAL A 619 2.69 -40.80 -14.21
C VAL A 619 3.67 -40.20 -15.22
N GLU A 620 3.16 -39.55 -16.28
CA GLU A 620 3.97 -38.89 -17.31
C GLU A 620 4.77 -37.70 -16.74
N GLU A 621 4.14 -36.87 -15.91
CA GLU A 621 4.81 -35.77 -15.22
C GLU A 621 5.86 -36.27 -14.23
N SER A 622 5.58 -37.36 -13.50
CA SER A 622 6.58 -37.99 -12.62
C SER A 622 7.80 -38.47 -13.40
N GLU A 623 7.62 -39.04 -14.60
CA GLU A 623 8.72 -39.48 -15.46
C GLU A 623 9.53 -38.29 -15.98
N GLN A 624 8.86 -37.20 -16.40
CA GLN A 624 9.50 -35.95 -16.79
C GLN A 624 10.34 -35.36 -15.65
N PHE A 625 9.82 -35.36 -14.42
CA PHE A 625 10.54 -34.89 -13.25
C PHE A 625 11.79 -35.73 -12.97
N VAL A 626 11.69 -37.07 -12.97
CA VAL A 626 12.82 -37.97 -12.72
C VAL A 626 13.92 -37.80 -13.77
N ASN A 627 13.56 -37.51 -15.03
CA ASN A 627 14.51 -37.29 -16.10
C ASN A 627 15.20 -35.91 -16.00
N ALA A 628 14.48 -34.87 -15.57
CA ALA A 628 15.00 -33.51 -15.48
C ALA A 628 15.76 -33.26 -14.16
N PHE A 629 15.21 -33.67 -13.01
CA PHE A 629 15.69 -33.27 -11.69
C PHE A 629 17.16 -33.60 -11.39
N PRO A 630 17.71 -34.78 -11.73
CA PRO A 630 19.12 -35.10 -11.46
C PRO A 630 20.11 -34.15 -12.16
N THR A 631 19.71 -33.53 -13.27
CA THR A 631 20.57 -32.57 -14.00
C THR A 631 20.61 -31.20 -13.33
N VAL A 632 19.54 -30.84 -12.61
CA VAL A 632 19.32 -29.50 -12.02
C VAL A 632 19.27 -29.50 -10.50
N SER A 633 19.48 -30.64 -9.83
CA SER A 633 19.37 -30.75 -8.36
C SER A 633 20.30 -29.77 -7.65
N HIS A 634 21.54 -29.61 -8.12
CA HIS A 634 22.52 -28.67 -7.59
C HIS A 634 22.06 -27.20 -7.61
N ILE A 635 21.26 -26.81 -8.62
CA ILE A 635 20.68 -25.46 -8.74
C ILE A 635 19.69 -25.22 -7.60
N PHE A 636 18.83 -26.21 -7.33
CA PHE A 636 17.87 -26.15 -6.23
C PHE A 636 18.55 -26.23 -4.86
N GLU A 637 19.63 -27.00 -4.73
CA GLU A 637 20.42 -27.07 -3.50
C GLU A 637 21.02 -25.71 -3.15
N ASP A 638 21.71 -25.07 -4.10
CA ASP A 638 22.27 -23.73 -3.92
C ASP A 638 21.19 -22.69 -3.68
N ALA A 639 20.02 -22.84 -4.31
CA ALA A 639 18.91 -21.93 -4.09
C ALA A 639 18.31 -22.05 -2.68
N ILE A 640 18.10 -23.27 -2.18
CA ILE A 640 17.63 -23.51 -0.81
C ILE A 640 18.64 -22.95 0.19
N ARG A 641 19.94 -23.27 0.00
CA ARG A 641 21.01 -22.78 0.88
C ARG A 641 21.04 -21.25 0.93
N LYS A 642 21.17 -20.57 -0.21
CA LYS A 642 21.21 -19.10 -0.29
C LYS A 642 19.93 -18.45 0.21
N PHE A 643 18.77 -19.06 -0.03
CA PHE A 643 17.52 -18.55 0.51
C PHE A 643 17.49 -18.65 2.03
N THR A 644 17.98 -19.75 2.62
CA THR A 644 18.07 -19.87 4.08
C THR A 644 19.09 -18.94 4.73
N GLU A 645 20.12 -18.51 4.00
CA GLU A 645 21.08 -17.49 4.43
C GLU A 645 20.44 -16.08 4.54
N LEU A 646 19.28 -15.86 3.91
CA LEU A 646 18.53 -14.59 4.02
C LEU A 646 17.71 -14.47 5.30
N ARG A 647 17.69 -15.50 6.16
CA ARG A 647 17.07 -15.41 7.49
C ARG A 647 17.73 -14.25 8.23
N PRO A 648 16.97 -13.24 8.71
CA PRO A 648 17.52 -12.20 9.54
C PRO A 648 18.22 -12.82 10.75
N VAL A 649 19.52 -12.52 10.89
CA VAL A 649 20.29 -12.79 12.10
C VAL A 649 20.29 -11.50 12.91
N ASP A 650 20.37 -11.61 14.23
CA ASP A 650 20.45 -10.43 15.10
C ASP A 650 21.68 -9.54 14.82
N ASP A 651 22.62 -9.96 13.96
CA ASP A 651 23.84 -9.25 13.51
C ASP A 651 23.76 -8.59 12.11
N PHE A 652 22.57 -8.28 11.58
CA PHE A 652 22.51 -7.51 10.32
C PHE A 652 22.98 -6.05 10.51
N ASP A 653 24.02 -5.66 9.76
CA ASP A 653 24.46 -4.28 9.56
C ASP A 653 23.36 -3.48 8.84
N LEU A 654 22.70 -2.58 9.58
CA LEU A 654 21.73 -1.65 9.03
C LEU A 654 22.45 -0.31 8.81
N ASP A 655 22.44 0.20 7.58
CA ASP A 655 22.98 1.54 7.30
C ASP A 655 22.30 2.57 8.22
N THR A 656 23.04 3.55 8.73
CA THR A 656 22.47 4.63 9.55
C THR A 656 22.04 5.81 8.67
N ALA A 657 20.80 6.26 8.83
CA ALA A 657 20.34 7.55 8.28
C ALA A 657 19.73 8.39 9.41
N ALA A 658 20.14 9.65 9.49
CA ALA A 658 19.83 10.54 10.63
C ALA A 658 18.45 11.22 10.55
N GLU A 659 17.75 11.18 9.41
CA GLU A 659 16.44 11.83 9.21
C GLU A 659 15.49 10.92 8.42
N THR A 660 14.17 11.07 8.61
CA THR A 660 13.11 10.49 7.75
C THR A 660 12.80 11.46 6.59
N PRO A 661 13.52 11.42 5.46
CA PRO A 661 13.26 12.35 4.36
C PRO A 661 11.83 12.16 3.81
N PHE A 662 11.36 10.91 3.72
CA PHE A 662 10.09 10.58 3.05
C PHE A 662 9.08 9.95 4.01
N HIS A 663 7.95 10.62 4.23
CA HIS A 663 6.87 10.15 5.10
C HIS A 663 5.47 10.57 4.61
N GLY A 664 5.34 10.92 3.33
CA GLY A 664 4.04 11.27 2.73
C GLY A 664 3.11 10.05 2.66
N SER A 665 1.79 10.29 2.67
CA SER A 665 0.78 9.21 2.58
C SER A 665 0.95 8.31 1.34
N PHE A 666 1.52 8.85 0.26
CA PHE A 666 1.88 8.05 -0.92
C PHE A 666 3.00 7.06 -0.60
N THR A 667 4.08 7.52 0.04
CA THR A 667 5.22 6.72 0.47
C THR A 667 4.84 5.66 1.48
N VAL A 668 4.03 6.03 2.48
CA VAL A 668 3.51 5.10 3.50
C VAL A 668 2.73 3.94 2.86
N GLY A 669 1.78 4.25 1.96
CA GLY A 669 0.99 3.21 1.28
C GLY A 669 1.82 2.35 0.35
N LEU A 670 2.82 2.93 -0.33
CA LEU A 670 3.77 2.20 -1.16
C LEU A 670 4.64 1.25 -0.32
N LEU A 671 5.19 1.71 0.81
CA LEU A 671 5.98 0.90 1.74
C LEU A 671 5.19 -0.27 2.30
N ALA A 672 3.97 -0.01 2.81
CA ALA A 672 3.11 -1.05 3.37
C ALA A 672 2.81 -2.14 2.32
N THR A 673 2.39 -1.74 1.13
CA THR A 673 2.04 -2.67 0.05
C THR A 673 3.27 -3.41 -0.46
N HIS A 674 4.40 -2.72 -0.64
CA HIS A 674 5.63 -3.34 -1.10
C HIS A 674 6.16 -4.37 -0.10
N PHE A 675 6.14 -4.03 1.20
CA PHE A 675 6.53 -4.92 2.29
C PHE A 675 5.64 -6.17 2.36
N GLU A 676 4.32 -6.00 2.30
CA GLU A 676 3.39 -7.14 2.28
C GLU A 676 3.61 -8.04 1.05
N ARG A 677 3.83 -7.46 -0.13
CA ARG A 677 4.13 -8.24 -1.35
C ARG A 677 5.45 -9.00 -1.21
N LEU A 678 6.50 -8.35 -0.69
CA LEU A 678 7.80 -9.00 -0.48
C LEU A 678 7.68 -10.21 0.45
N ILE A 679 6.95 -10.08 1.56
CA ILE A 679 6.69 -11.18 2.50
C ILE A 679 5.90 -12.30 1.81
N ASP A 680 4.83 -11.96 1.09
CA ASP A 680 3.98 -12.95 0.41
C ASP A 680 4.77 -13.71 -0.69
N ASP A 681 5.65 -13.03 -1.43
CA ASP A 681 6.53 -13.65 -2.44
C ASP A 681 7.53 -14.62 -1.81
N ARG A 682 8.23 -14.19 -0.74
CA ARG A 682 9.20 -15.04 -0.03
C ARG A 682 8.52 -16.22 0.66
N LEU A 683 7.30 -16.01 1.16
CA LEU A 683 6.47 -17.08 1.68
C LEU A 683 6.16 -18.10 0.57
N ALA A 684 5.66 -17.66 -0.58
CA ALA A 684 5.35 -18.54 -1.70
C ALA A 684 6.60 -19.30 -2.19
N LEU A 685 7.75 -18.64 -2.26
CA LEU A 685 9.01 -19.26 -2.64
C LEU A 685 9.45 -20.35 -1.64
N SER A 686 9.38 -20.06 -0.34
CA SER A 686 9.68 -21.06 0.71
C SER A 686 8.73 -22.26 0.64
N GLN A 687 7.46 -22.02 0.30
CA GLN A 687 6.45 -23.06 0.12
C GLN A 687 6.78 -23.96 -1.08
N CYS A 688 7.23 -23.38 -2.19
CA CYS A 688 7.70 -24.13 -3.36
C CYS A 688 8.91 -25.01 -3.05
N PHE A 689 9.89 -24.52 -2.27
CA PHE A 689 11.07 -25.31 -1.91
C PHE A 689 10.72 -26.51 -1.01
N ILE A 690 9.84 -26.33 -0.03
CA ILE A 690 9.34 -27.45 0.79
C ILE A 690 8.53 -28.44 -0.07
N ALA A 691 7.69 -27.95 -0.98
CA ALA A 691 6.94 -28.80 -1.91
C ALA A 691 7.87 -29.63 -2.82
N LEU A 692 8.98 -29.03 -3.28
CA LEU A 692 10.02 -29.73 -4.03
C LEU A 692 10.65 -30.85 -3.19
N MET A 693 11.02 -30.57 -1.94
CA MET A 693 11.60 -31.57 -1.05
C MET A 693 10.65 -32.74 -0.80
N GLU A 694 9.36 -32.47 -0.61
CA GLU A 694 8.35 -33.51 -0.41
C GLU A 694 8.05 -34.30 -1.69
N LEU A 695 8.06 -33.63 -2.86
CA LEU A 695 7.90 -34.30 -4.15
C LEU A 695 9.06 -35.28 -4.42
N VAL A 696 10.30 -34.87 -4.14
CA VAL A 696 11.47 -35.74 -4.27
C VAL A 696 11.34 -36.95 -3.33
N LYS A 697 10.95 -36.74 -2.06
CA LYS A 697 10.70 -37.85 -1.12
C LYS A 697 9.62 -38.80 -1.64
N THR A 698 8.52 -38.27 -2.17
CA THR A 698 7.38 -39.06 -2.65
C THR A 698 7.73 -39.89 -3.89
N ILE A 699 8.39 -39.29 -4.87
CA ILE A 699 8.74 -39.98 -6.13
C ILE A 699 9.83 -41.03 -5.90
N TYR A 700 10.90 -40.69 -5.18
CA TYR A 700 12.06 -41.58 -5.01
C TYR A 700 11.85 -42.65 -3.92
N SER A 701 10.85 -42.52 -3.04
CA SER A 701 10.43 -43.63 -2.15
C SER A 701 9.55 -44.68 -2.86
N SER A 702 8.99 -44.35 -4.03
CA SER A 702 8.08 -45.21 -4.78
C SER A 702 8.77 -46.08 -5.86
N GLN A 703 10.04 -45.81 -6.19
CA GLN A 703 10.79 -46.53 -7.21
C GLN A 703 11.86 -47.45 -6.60
N ASP A 704 11.89 -48.72 -7.03
CA ASP A 704 12.93 -49.70 -6.70
C ASP A 704 14.33 -49.21 -7.12
N GLU A 705 15.22 -49.01 -6.14
CA GLU A 705 16.72 -48.94 -6.09
C GLU A 705 17.59 -48.57 -7.33
N THR A 706 17.02 -48.14 -8.46
CA THR A 706 17.73 -48.10 -9.76
C THR A 706 18.21 -46.70 -10.18
N ILE A 707 17.75 -45.63 -9.51
CA ILE A 707 18.21 -44.27 -9.76
C ILE A 707 18.73 -43.67 -8.45
N PRO A 708 20.05 -43.61 -8.23
CA PRO A 708 20.61 -43.03 -7.01
C PRO A 708 20.38 -41.52 -6.98
N LEU A 709 19.77 -41.03 -5.90
CA LEU A 709 19.70 -39.60 -5.59
C LEU A 709 21.12 -39.09 -5.28
N ASP A 710 21.48 -37.88 -5.74
CA ASP A 710 22.79 -37.28 -5.43
C ASP A 710 22.95 -37.18 -3.90
N ALA A 711 24.08 -37.65 -3.38
CA ALA A 711 24.40 -37.61 -1.94
C ALA A 711 24.39 -36.16 -1.41
N ARG A 712 24.67 -35.17 -2.27
CA ARG A 712 24.62 -33.75 -1.92
C ARG A 712 23.20 -33.25 -1.63
N TRP A 713 22.20 -33.68 -2.41
CA TRP A 713 20.79 -33.35 -2.13
C TRP A 713 20.39 -33.81 -0.73
N GLY A 714 20.74 -35.05 -0.38
CA GLY A 714 20.48 -35.58 0.96
C GLY A 714 21.12 -34.76 2.07
N LEU A 715 22.35 -34.26 1.87
CA LEU A 715 23.02 -33.38 2.83
C LEU A 715 22.32 -32.03 2.95
N THR A 716 21.95 -31.41 1.83
CA THR A 716 21.27 -30.10 1.80
C THR A 716 19.91 -30.17 2.50
N VAL A 717 19.13 -31.20 2.20
CA VAL A 717 17.85 -31.46 2.90
C VAL A 717 18.08 -31.58 4.40
N ASN A 718 18.99 -32.45 4.84
CA ASN A 718 19.25 -32.65 6.27
C ASN A 718 19.75 -31.37 6.99
N THR A 719 20.48 -30.51 6.28
CA THR A 719 21.07 -29.29 6.86
C THR A 719 20.06 -28.14 6.92
N HIS A 720 19.30 -27.92 5.84
CA HIS A 720 18.49 -26.71 5.66
C HIS A 720 16.98 -26.92 5.84
N GLU A 721 16.48 -28.17 5.89
CA GLU A 721 15.04 -28.46 6.03
C GLU A 721 14.41 -27.74 7.23
N LYS A 722 15.04 -27.87 8.41
CA LYS A 722 14.54 -27.22 9.63
C LYS A 722 14.50 -25.69 9.48
N SER A 723 15.59 -25.08 9.00
CA SER A 723 15.67 -23.63 8.84
C SER A 723 14.65 -23.12 7.81
N LEU A 724 14.41 -23.88 6.74
CA LEU A 724 13.42 -23.53 5.73
C LEU A 724 11.99 -23.59 6.28
N HIS A 725 11.65 -24.60 7.08
CA HIS A 725 10.36 -24.69 7.77
C HIS A 725 10.18 -23.56 8.81
N ASP A 726 11.23 -23.24 9.56
CA ASP A 726 11.22 -22.11 10.50
C ASP A 726 10.96 -20.79 9.74
N MET A 727 11.70 -20.51 8.67
CA MET A 727 11.47 -19.33 7.83
C MET A 727 10.06 -19.27 7.25
N ASN A 728 9.55 -20.40 6.76
CA ASN A 728 8.18 -20.49 6.24
C ASN A 728 7.14 -20.12 7.32
N ARG A 729 7.35 -20.58 8.55
CA ARG A 729 6.52 -20.22 9.70
C ARG A 729 6.61 -18.73 9.99
N GLN A 730 7.81 -18.15 10.02
CA GLN A 730 7.98 -16.72 10.32
C GLN A 730 7.35 -15.81 9.27
N PHE A 731 7.53 -16.11 7.97
CA PHE A 731 6.83 -15.38 6.91
C PHE A 731 5.32 -15.57 6.96
N SER A 732 4.83 -16.76 7.34
CA SER A 732 3.40 -16.99 7.53
C SER A 732 2.82 -16.14 8.66
N ILE A 733 3.53 -16.03 9.78
CA ILE A 733 3.15 -15.17 10.92
C ILE A 733 3.12 -13.70 10.48
N LEU A 734 4.19 -13.22 9.84
CA LEU A 734 4.26 -11.85 9.33
C LEU A 734 3.12 -11.54 8.36
N SER A 735 2.92 -12.37 7.34
CA SER A 735 1.85 -12.20 6.34
C SER A 735 0.46 -12.12 6.98
N GLN A 736 0.16 -12.99 7.94
CA GLN A 736 -1.13 -13.00 8.63
C GLN A 736 -1.29 -11.80 9.56
N THR A 737 -0.21 -11.41 10.26
CA THR A 737 -0.23 -10.31 11.23
C THR A 737 -0.40 -8.97 10.53
N MET A 738 0.29 -8.73 9.42
CA MET A 738 0.18 -7.47 8.65
C MET A 738 -1.23 -7.21 8.11
N LYS A 739 -1.98 -8.29 7.85
CA LYS A 739 -3.39 -8.25 7.40
C LYS A 739 -4.41 -8.05 8.54
N LEU A 740 -3.98 -8.00 9.80
CA LEU A 740 -4.86 -7.69 10.93
C LEU A 740 -5.39 -6.26 10.80
N ARG A 741 -6.60 -6.01 11.29
CA ARG A 741 -7.23 -4.68 11.28
C ARG A 741 -7.00 -3.98 12.61
N ILE A 742 -6.54 -2.73 12.52
CA ILE A 742 -6.25 -1.88 13.68
C ILE A 742 -6.87 -0.49 13.50
N SER A 743 -7.00 0.23 14.62
CA SER A 743 -7.59 1.57 14.67
C SER A 743 -6.66 2.54 15.41
N ILE A 744 -5.93 3.38 14.68
CA ILE A 744 -5.01 4.39 15.24
C ILE A 744 -5.59 5.80 15.02
N ASP A 745 -5.49 6.69 16.02
CA ASP A 745 -5.70 8.15 15.93
C ASP A 745 -6.76 8.67 14.92
N ASN A 746 -8.05 8.45 15.23
CA ASN A 746 -9.21 8.87 14.41
C ASN A 746 -9.28 8.31 12.97
N TYR A 747 -8.35 7.45 12.54
CA TYR A 747 -8.47 6.72 11.29
C TYR A 747 -9.54 5.61 11.40
N ASN A 748 -10.20 5.31 10.29
CA ASN A 748 -11.01 4.09 10.15
C ASN A 748 -10.13 2.84 10.32
N GLU A 749 -10.73 1.66 10.47
CA GLU A 749 -9.99 0.39 10.48
C GLU A 749 -9.11 0.26 9.22
N ILE A 750 -7.79 0.20 9.41
CA ILE A 750 -6.77 0.00 8.38
C ILE A 750 -6.03 -1.31 8.63
N SER A 751 -5.27 -1.78 7.64
CA SER A 751 -4.35 -2.91 7.85
C SER A 751 -3.26 -2.53 8.87
N LEU A 752 -2.68 -3.52 9.54
CA LEU A 752 -1.56 -3.29 10.44
C LEU A 752 -0.34 -2.77 9.69
N ALA A 753 -0.08 -3.24 8.46
CA ALA A 753 0.99 -2.72 7.62
C ALA A 753 0.83 -1.22 7.37
N ASP A 754 -0.35 -0.78 6.91
CA ASP A 754 -0.63 0.64 6.67
C ASP A 754 -0.49 1.45 7.96
N GLY A 755 -1.06 0.96 9.07
CA GLY A 755 -1.03 1.70 10.33
C GLY A 755 0.35 1.77 10.96
N PHE A 756 1.19 0.75 10.78
CA PHE A 756 2.58 0.76 11.24
C PHE A 756 3.38 1.83 10.50
N PHE A 757 3.38 1.82 9.16
CA PHE A 757 4.12 2.82 8.37
C PHE A 757 3.52 4.23 8.45
N ALA A 758 2.20 4.37 8.68
CA ALA A 758 1.53 5.67 8.82
C ALA A 758 1.78 6.38 10.15
N SER A 759 2.28 5.66 11.17
CA SER A 759 2.47 6.17 12.51
C SER A 759 3.95 6.20 12.89
N SER A 760 4.35 5.51 13.96
CA SER A 760 5.73 5.52 14.47
C SER A 760 6.65 4.49 13.80
N GLY A 761 6.17 3.68 12.86
CA GLY A 761 6.95 2.56 12.30
C GLY A 761 8.23 2.98 11.57
N LEU A 762 8.16 4.06 10.76
CA LEU A 762 9.33 4.60 10.07
C LEU A 762 10.44 5.07 11.04
N PRO A 763 10.16 5.95 12.02
CA PRO A 763 11.11 6.30 13.06
C PRO A 763 11.67 5.09 13.82
N THR A 764 10.83 4.11 14.14
CA THR A 764 11.24 2.90 14.87
C THR A 764 12.21 2.03 14.08
N ILE A 765 12.02 1.87 12.77
CA ILE A 765 12.97 1.14 11.92
C ILE A 765 14.32 1.86 11.88
N LEU A 766 14.30 3.19 11.71
CA LEU A 766 15.53 3.98 11.63
C LEU A 766 16.29 4.06 12.96
N SER A 767 15.60 4.16 14.09
CA SER A 767 16.25 4.17 15.41
C SER A 767 16.86 2.82 15.76
N TYR A 768 16.20 1.72 15.36
CA TYR A 768 16.71 0.37 15.57
C TYR A 768 18.07 0.15 14.87
N ALA A 769 18.32 0.80 13.73
CA ALA A 769 19.62 0.78 13.07
C ALA A 769 20.71 1.50 13.87
N GLN A 770 20.37 2.61 14.53
CA GLN A 770 21.33 3.43 15.30
C GLN A 770 21.71 2.79 16.64
N ASP A 771 20.77 2.11 17.31
CA ASP A 771 21.01 1.50 18.62
C ASP A 771 21.95 0.28 18.56
N LYS A 772 22.17 -0.33 17.39
CA LYS A 772 23.12 -1.45 17.22
C LYS A 772 24.58 -1.00 17.11
N GLU A 773 24.88 0.11 16.42
CA GLU A 773 26.26 0.62 16.30
C GLU A 773 26.87 0.94 17.67
N LEU A 774 26.06 1.41 18.63
CA LEU A 774 26.52 1.75 19.98
C LEU A 774 26.88 0.54 20.86
N VAL A 775 26.40 -0.65 20.53
CA VAL A 775 26.67 -1.89 21.29
C VAL A 775 27.91 -2.63 20.74
N GLY A 776 28.29 -2.38 19.48
CA GLY A 776 29.43 -3.03 18.83
C GLY A 776 30.80 -2.40 19.13
N GLU A 777 30.87 -1.23 19.76
CA GLU A 777 32.15 -0.53 20.01
C GLU A 777 32.79 -0.81 21.39
N GLU A 778 32.17 -1.58 22.29
CA GLU A 778 32.68 -1.72 23.68
C GLU A 778 33.47 -3.00 24.01
N ASP A 779 33.65 -3.97 23.09
CA ASP A 779 34.23 -5.28 23.44
C ASP A 779 35.44 -5.77 22.60
N ASP A 780 36.22 -4.86 22.00
CA ASP A 780 37.54 -5.21 21.46
C ASP A 780 38.66 -4.55 22.28
N THR A 781 38.91 -5.12 23.46
CA THR A 781 40.20 -4.95 24.15
C THR A 781 41.28 -5.73 23.41
N GLU A 782 42.30 -4.99 22.95
CA GLU A 782 43.70 -5.39 22.75
C GLU A 782 43.95 -6.89 22.45
N GLU A 783 44.24 -7.25 21.19
CA GLU A 783 45.39 -8.11 20.85
C GLU A 783 45.67 -8.14 19.33
N ASP A 784 46.91 -7.81 19.01
CA ASP A 784 47.71 -8.10 17.80
C ASP A 784 47.43 -7.36 16.48
N GLU A 785 48.07 -6.18 16.37
CA GLU A 785 48.57 -5.62 15.12
C GLU A 785 49.60 -6.57 14.46
N GLU A 786 49.16 -7.41 13.52
CA GLU A 786 50.05 -7.89 12.45
C GLU A 786 49.63 -7.26 11.12
N GLU A 787 50.27 -6.12 10.81
CA GLU A 787 50.34 -5.58 9.45
C GLU A 787 50.98 -6.62 8.52
N THR A 788 50.14 -7.37 7.81
CA THR A 788 50.54 -8.05 6.57
C THR A 788 50.04 -7.25 5.39
N SER A 789 50.88 -6.30 4.97
CA SER A 789 50.80 -5.67 3.66
C SER A 789 51.08 -6.72 2.58
N GLU A 790 50.06 -7.44 2.12
CA GLU A 790 50.14 -8.22 0.89
C GLU A 790 49.40 -7.50 -0.25
N ASP A 791 50.21 -7.15 -1.23
CA ASP A 791 49.92 -6.61 -2.55
C ASP A 791 48.54 -7.03 -3.11
N LYS A 792 47.61 -6.07 -3.16
CA LYS A 792 46.53 -6.07 -4.15
C LYS A 792 47.14 -5.87 -5.54
N ALA A 793 47.73 -6.93 -6.08
CA ALA A 793 47.93 -7.07 -7.51
C ALA A 793 46.55 -6.96 -8.18
N GLY A 794 46.43 -5.99 -9.08
CA GLY A 794 45.18 -5.62 -9.74
C GLY A 794 44.46 -6.83 -10.32
N ILE A 795 43.40 -7.26 -9.64
CA ILE A 795 42.28 -7.93 -10.28
C ILE A 795 41.59 -6.83 -11.08
N GLY A 796 41.71 -6.93 -12.40
CA GLY A 796 41.07 -6.01 -13.32
C GLY A 796 39.62 -5.80 -12.91
N VAL A 797 39.24 -4.52 -12.82
CA VAL A 797 37.84 -4.11 -12.76
C VAL A 797 37.15 -4.79 -13.94
N GLU A 798 36.49 -5.92 -13.70
CA GLU A 798 35.51 -6.45 -14.63
C GLU A 798 34.51 -5.31 -14.83
N LYS A 799 34.51 -4.73 -16.03
CA LYS A 799 33.47 -3.78 -16.43
C LYS A 799 32.14 -4.46 -16.19
N PHE A 800 31.42 -4.02 -15.16
CA PHE A 800 30.04 -4.43 -14.93
C PHE A 800 29.26 -4.27 -16.26
N PRO A 801 28.45 -5.25 -16.66
CA PRO A 801 27.60 -5.10 -17.84
C PRO A 801 26.68 -3.88 -17.62
N TYR A 802 26.62 -3.01 -18.64
CA TYR A 802 25.86 -1.76 -18.68
C TYR A 802 24.49 -1.90 -17.96
N VAL A 803 24.34 -1.18 -16.84
CA VAL A 803 23.13 -1.23 -16.00
C VAL A 803 22.08 -0.29 -16.59
N SER A 804 20.83 -0.73 -16.73
CA SER A 804 19.78 0.08 -17.38
C SER A 804 19.46 1.38 -16.62
N PRO A 805 19.06 2.48 -17.29
CA PRO A 805 18.60 3.74 -16.68
C PRO A 805 17.51 3.56 -15.62
N LEU A 806 16.57 2.65 -15.82
CA LEU A 806 15.53 2.22 -14.88
C LEU A 806 16.12 1.54 -13.63
N LYS A 807 17.34 1.00 -13.73
CA LYS A 807 18.11 0.41 -12.63
C LYS A 807 19.20 1.34 -12.08
N GLN A 808 19.70 2.32 -12.86
CA GLN A 808 20.70 3.31 -12.47
C GLN A 808 20.09 4.57 -11.87
N SER A 809 18.83 4.88 -12.17
CA SER A 809 18.00 5.83 -11.40
C SER A 809 17.65 5.21 -10.05
N THR A 810 18.68 4.93 -9.25
CA THR A 810 18.57 4.79 -7.81
C THR A 810 18.40 6.19 -7.24
N SER A 811 17.26 6.81 -7.56
CA SER A 811 16.84 8.04 -6.89
C SER A 811 16.98 7.81 -5.38
N ALA A 812 17.31 8.85 -4.63
CA ALA A 812 17.37 8.74 -3.16
C ALA A 812 16.06 8.15 -2.60
N TYR A 813 14.94 8.41 -3.29
CA TYR A 813 13.64 7.83 -2.98
C TYR A 813 13.56 6.31 -3.21
N SER A 814 13.92 5.80 -4.39
CA SER A 814 13.84 4.36 -4.68
C SER A 814 14.81 3.55 -3.82
N GLN A 815 16.01 4.09 -3.55
CA GLN A 815 16.96 3.49 -2.59
C GLN A 815 16.36 3.43 -1.18
N PHE A 816 15.75 4.53 -0.74
CA PHE A 816 15.07 4.60 0.55
C PHE A 816 13.94 3.57 0.66
N ILE A 817 13.08 3.44 -0.35
CA ILE A 817 11.98 2.45 -0.36
C ILE A 817 12.54 1.02 -0.21
N ASN A 818 13.52 0.65 -1.05
CA ASN A 818 14.10 -0.69 -1.00
C ASN A 818 14.77 -0.97 0.35
N ARG A 819 15.55 -0.01 0.87
CA ARG A 819 16.21 -0.14 2.16
C ARG A 819 15.20 -0.33 3.29
N ILE A 820 14.25 0.59 3.45
CA ILE A 820 13.27 0.53 4.54
C ILE A 820 12.43 -0.74 4.50
N VAL A 821 12.06 -1.23 3.31
CA VAL A 821 11.30 -2.48 3.19
C VAL A 821 12.12 -3.69 3.63
N ASN A 822 13.42 -3.75 3.31
CA ASN A 822 14.30 -4.82 3.77
C ASN A 822 14.58 -4.70 5.29
N ASP A 823 14.87 -3.49 5.78
CA ASP A 823 15.08 -3.22 7.20
C ASP A 823 13.84 -3.60 8.02
N ALA A 824 12.63 -3.32 7.50
CA ALA A 824 11.38 -3.72 8.12
C ALA A 824 11.25 -5.24 8.29
N VAL A 825 11.78 -6.06 7.36
CA VAL A 825 11.74 -7.53 7.50
C VAL A 825 12.58 -7.97 8.69
N VAL A 826 13.73 -7.33 8.92
CA VAL A 826 14.63 -7.62 10.05
C VAL A 826 14.03 -7.13 11.37
N VAL A 827 13.57 -5.89 11.41
CA VAL A 827 13.03 -5.24 12.62
C VAL A 827 11.74 -5.91 13.10
N LEU A 828 10.88 -6.31 12.17
CA LEU A 828 9.59 -6.93 12.47
C LEU A 828 9.66 -8.46 12.54
N TRP A 829 10.84 -9.06 12.34
CA TRP A 829 11.01 -10.51 12.37
C TRP A 829 10.46 -11.08 13.68
N PRO A 830 9.59 -12.12 13.66
CA PRO A 830 8.88 -12.51 14.88
C PRO A 830 9.77 -13.12 15.98
N GLU A 831 10.98 -13.56 15.62
CA GLU A 831 11.97 -14.09 16.57
C GLU A 831 12.88 -13.01 17.16
N ASN A 832 12.75 -11.75 16.71
CA ASN A 832 13.59 -10.64 17.18
C ASN A 832 13.28 -10.30 18.66
N THR A 833 14.31 -10.29 19.51
CA THR A 833 14.18 -10.04 20.96
C THR A 833 13.64 -8.64 21.30
N ALA A 834 13.77 -7.68 20.37
CA ALA A 834 13.22 -6.33 20.55
C ALA A 834 11.67 -6.31 20.50
N MET A 835 11.04 -7.35 19.93
CA MET A 835 9.59 -7.53 19.86
C MET A 835 8.83 -6.27 19.40
N VAL A 836 9.38 -5.55 18.42
CA VAL A 836 8.93 -4.22 17.99
C VAL A 836 7.45 -4.20 17.67
N LEU A 837 6.95 -5.23 16.98
CA LEU A 837 5.55 -5.31 16.57
C LEU A 837 4.60 -5.47 17.77
N ALA A 838 4.94 -6.31 18.75
CA ALA A 838 4.14 -6.47 19.97
C ALA A 838 4.10 -5.18 20.79
N ARG A 839 5.26 -4.52 20.94
CA ARG A 839 5.37 -3.22 21.61
C ARG A 839 4.53 -2.15 20.92
N PHE A 840 4.61 -2.07 19.59
CA PHE A 840 3.79 -1.16 18.79
C PHE A 840 2.29 -1.36 19.08
N LEU A 841 1.80 -2.59 18.98
CA LEU A 841 0.39 -2.90 19.24
C LEU A 841 -0.02 -2.57 20.70
N ALA A 842 0.86 -2.82 21.67
CA ALA A 842 0.61 -2.50 23.07
C ALA A 842 0.55 -0.98 23.34
N ASN A 843 1.45 -0.21 22.73
CA ASN A 843 1.53 1.25 22.87
C ASN A 843 0.31 1.97 22.29
N TYR A 844 -0.24 1.47 21.17
CA TYR A 844 -1.47 1.98 20.57
C TYR A 844 -2.74 1.30 21.11
N HIS A 845 -2.65 0.54 22.20
CA HIS A 845 -3.78 -0.14 22.85
C HIS A 845 -4.60 -1.04 21.91
N GLN A 846 -3.95 -1.65 20.90
CA GLN A 846 -4.58 -2.56 19.95
C GLN A 846 -4.68 -3.97 20.54
N TYR A 847 -5.46 -4.13 21.62
CA TYR A 847 -5.49 -5.36 22.42
C TYR A 847 -5.93 -6.60 21.65
N SER A 848 -6.91 -6.47 20.75
CA SER A 848 -7.39 -7.58 19.90
C SER A 848 -6.31 -8.06 18.92
N ALA A 849 -5.63 -7.12 18.26
CA ALA A 849 -4.54 -7.43 17.32
C ALA A 849 -3.31 -7.98 18.05
N LEU A 850 -2.98 -7.45 19.24
CA LEU A 850 -1.91 -7.97 20.09
C LEU A 850 -2.19 -9.41 20.52
N GLN A 851 -3.41 -9.71 20.96
CA GLN A 851 -3.79 -11.07 21.33
C GLN A 851 -3.71 -12.02 20.12
N ALA A 852 -4.19 -11.60 18.95
CA ALA A 852 -4.08 -12.40 17.73
C ALA A 852 -2.61 -12.64 17.35
N TYR A 853 -1.73 -11.63 17.48
CA TYR A 853 -0.31 -11.79 17.23
C TYR A 853 0.36 -12.79 18.19
N CYS A 854 0.03 -12.75 19.48
CA CYS A 854 0.46 -13.76 20.44
C CYS A 854 0.01 -15.16 20.01
N GLN A 855 -1.27 -15.34 19.67
CA GLN A 855 -1.80 -16.64 19.23
C GLN A 855 -1.13 -17.18 17.96
N LEU A 856 -0.81 -16.31 16.99
CA LEU A 856 -0.10 -16.71 15.77
C LEU A 856 1.32 -17.23 16.05
N ASN A 857 1.94 -16.77 17.15
CA ASN A 857 3.28 -17.19 17.56
C ASN A 857 3.28 -18.42 18.47
N GLU A 858 2.12 -18.98 18.86
CA GLU A 858 2.10 -20.22 19.64
C GLU A 858 2.48 -21.46 18.77
N PRO A 859 3.23 -22.43 19.32
CA PRO A 859 3.94 -22.39 20.60
C PRO A 859 5.13 -21.41 20.55
N TYR A 860 5.34 -20.67 21.65
CA TYR A 860 6.44 -19.71 21.74
C TYR A 860 7.80 -20.40 21.76
N ILE A 861 8.78 -19.77 21.11
CA ILE A 861 10.19 -20.14 21.28
C ILE A 861 10.64 -19.82 22.70
N THR A 862 11.63 -20.55 23.20
CA THR A 862 12.07 -20.52 24.59
C THR A 862 12.50 -19.12 25.04
N GLU A 863 13.19 -18.41 24.15
CA GLU A 863 13.82 -17.09 24.35
C GLU A 863 12.79 -15.95 24.38
N LEU A 864 11.61 -16.14 23.78
CA LEU A 864 10.56 -15.12 23.73
C LEU A 864 9.34 -15.49 24.59
N CYS A 865 9.33 -16.68 25.18
CA CYS A 865 8.16 -17.21 25.86
C CYS A 865 7.69 -16.29 26.99
N ALA A 866 8.61 -15.80 27.84
CA ALA A 866 8.24 -14.95 28.96
C ALA A 866 7.72 -13.58 28.50
N ALA A 867 8.34 -13.00 27.48
CA ALA A 867 7.93 -11.73 26.88
C ALA A 867 6.55 -11.83 26.17
N PHE A 868 6.30 -12.91 25.40
CA PHE A 868 4.98 -13.16 24.82
C PHE A 868 3.91 -13.40 25.89
N ARG A 869 4.22 -14.10 27.00
CA ARG A 869 3.28 -14.27 28.12
C ARG A 869 2.95 -12.95 28.82
N PHE A 870 3.93 -12.04 28.92
CA PHE A 870 3.66 -10.69 29.39
C PHE A 870 2.70 -9.92 28.46
N PHE A 871 2.95 -9.92 27.15
CA PHE A 871 2.07 -9.26 26.18
C PHE A 871 0.68 -9.90 26.09
N GLU A 872 0.59 -11.22 26.21
CA GLU A 872 -0.68 -11.93 26.30
C GLU A 872 -1.48 -11.46 27.53
N GLY A 873 -0.81 -11.35 28.68
CA GLY A 873 -1.41 -10.80 29.90
C GLY A 873 -1.89 -9.35 29.72
N TYR A 874 -1.09 -8.51 29.05
CA TYR A 874 -1.44 -7.13 28.74
C TYR A 874 -2.63 -7.02 27.79
N ALA A 875 -2.68 -7.85 26.74
CA ALA A 875 -3.79 -7.91 25.81
C ALA A 875 -5.09 -8.37 26.49
N LEU A 876 -5.04 -9.45 27.28
CA LEU A 876 -6.17 -9.98 28.03
C LEU A 876 -6.71 -8.98 29.07
N ALA A 877 -5.82 -8.21 29.70
CA ALA A 877 -6.21 -7.15 30.62
C ALA A 877 -7.04 -6.07 29.89
N GLY A 878 -6.59 -5.63 28.71
CA GLY A 878 -7.33 -4.67 27.89
C GLY A 878 -8.65 -5.21 27.31
N LEU A 879 -8.75 -6.52 27.09
CA LEU A 879 -9.98 -7.19 26.62
C LEU A 879 -10.99 -7.48 27.74
N GLY A 880 -10.62 -7.29 29.01
CA GLY A 880 -11.53 -7.47 30.15
C GLY A 880 -11.54 -8.87 30.77
N ASP A 881 -10.50 -9.68 30.56
CA ASP A 881 -10.36 -11.05 31.11
C ASP A 881 -9.31 -11.08 32.27
N PRO A 882 -9.64 -10.64 33.49
CA PRO A 882 -8.65 -10.39 34.53
C PRO A 882 -7.99 -11.65 35.10
N GLU A 883 -8.69 -12.79 35.14
CA GLU A 883 -8.14 -14.05 35.66
C GLU A 883 -7.06 -14.62 34.73
N LYS A 884 -7.35 -14.68 33.43
CA LYS A 884 -6.39 -15.15 32.43
C LYS A 884 -5.22 -14.18 32.30
N ALA A 885 -5.50 -12.87 32.34
CA ALA A 885 -4.45 -11.85 32.33
C ALA A 885 -3.47 -12.06 33.50
N LEU A 886 -4.00 -12.22 34.71
CA LEU A 886 -3.18 -12.49 35.90
C LEU A 886 -2.36 -13.78 35.72
N GLN A 887 -2.96 -14.85 35.23
CA GLN A 887 -2.26 -16.11 35.01
C GLN A 887 -1.11 -15.96 34.01
N SER A 888 -1.32 -15.28 32.87
CA SER A 888 -0.26 -15.03 31.88
C SER A 888 0.87 -14.17 32.46
N PHE A 889 0.57 -13.13 33.24
CA PHE A 889 1.60 -12.35 33.93
C PHE A 889 2.39 -13.16 34.95
N LEU A 890 1.74 -14.09 35.68
CA LEU A 890 2.42 -14.97 36.64
C LEU A 890 3.31 -15.99 35.94
N ASN A 891 2.91 -16.49 34.77
CA ASN A 891 3.74 -17.38 33.96
C ASN A 891 5.01 -16.67 33.45
N ALA A 892 4.93 -15.37 33.16
CA ALA A 892 6.09 -14.58 32.73
C ALA A 892 7.12 -14.29 33.85
N VAL A 893 6.76 -14.46 35.14
CA VAL A 893 7.69 -14.23 36.26
C VAL A 893 8.91 -15.13 36.20
N GLU A 894 8.78 -16.35 35.66
CA GLU A 894 9.92 -17.26 35.50
C GLU A 894 11.01 -16.65 34.61
N GLY A 895 10.65 -15.86 33.60
CA GLY A 895 11.62 -15.16 32.75
C GLY A 895 12.42 -14.09 33.49
N ILE A 896 11.80 -13.39 34.45
CA ILE A 896 12.49 -12.41 35.31
C ILE A 896 13.59 -13.09 36.13
N ASN A 897 13.28 -14.26 36.70
CA ASN A 897 14.24 -15.03 37.48
C ASN A 897 15.41 -15.60 36.64
N ARG A 898 15.23 -15.66 35.31
CA ARG A 898 16.23 -16.11 34.34
C ARG A 898 16.93 -14.95 33.62
N GLU A 899 16.62 -13.71 33.99
CA GLU A 899 17.15 -12.50 33.35
C GLU A 899 16.90 -12.48 31.83
N ASP A 900 15.73 -12.97 31.41
CA ASP A 900 15.32 -13.08 30.00
C ASP A 900 15.47 -11.73 29.26
N GLU A 901 16.26 -11.73 28.19
CA GLU A 901 16.63 -10.51 27.45
C GLU A 901 15.40 -9.83 26.85
N ALA A 902 14.56 -10.59 26.14
CA ALA A 902 13.37 -10.06 25.48
C ALA A 902 12.39 -9.45 26.49
N LEU A 903 12.15 -10.12 27.62
CA LEU A 903 11.29 -9.59 28.66
C LEU A 903 11.88 -8.31 29.30
N ASN A 904 13.19 -8.26 29.54
CA ASN A 904 13.86 -7.06 30.06
C ASN A 904 13.72 -5.86 29.10
N ARG A 905 13.90 -6.09 27.79
CA ARG A 905 13.66 -5.06 26.76
C ARG A 905 12.20 -4.62 26.73
N VAL A 906 11.25 -5.54 26.86
CA VAL A 906 9.81 -5.20 26.88
C VAL A 906 9.42 -4.36 28.10
N LEU A 907 10.07 -4.55 29.24
CA LEU A 907 9.82 -3.78 30.46
C LEU A 907 10.46 -2.39 30.43
N SER A 908 11.54 -2.22 29.68
CA SER A 908 12.21 -0.95 29.45
C SER A 908 11.28 0.04 28.73
N PRO A 909 11.18 1.30 29.20
CA PRO A 909 10.30 2.30 28.59
C PRO A 909 10.69 2.61 27.13
N ASP A 910 11.99 2.66 26.85
CA ASP A 910 12.53 2.93 25.51
C ASP A 910 12.71 1.62 24.71
N GLY A 911 12.72 0.48 25.41
CA GLY A 911 12.90 -0.88 24.91
C GLY A 911 14.27 -1.19 24.33
N ASN A 912 15.22 -0.35 24.70
CA ASN A 912 16.65 -0.61 24.57
C ASN A 912 17.12 -1.49 25.72
N PHE A 913 18.36 -1.97 25.59
CA PHE A 913 19.00 -2.75 26.64
C PHE A 913 19.06 -1.92 27.93
N SER A 914 18.59 -2.51 29.03
CA SER A 914 18.71 -1.92 30.35
C SER A 914 20.07 -2.31 30.93
N GLU A 915 20.83 -1.35 31.46
CA GLU A 915 22.11 -1.62 32.13
C GLU A 915 21.96 -2.60 33.30
N GLU A 916 20.81 -2.58 33.99
CA GLU A 916 20.48 -3.54 35.05
C GLU A 916 19.19 -4.31 34.70
N PRO A 917 19.16 -5.65 34.90
CA PRO A 917 17.96 -6.45 34.68
C PRO A 917 16.87 -6.11 35.71
N TYR A 918 15.62 -6.19 35.28
CA TYR A 918 14.47 -5.97 36.15
C TYR A 918 14.37 -7.10 37.19
N ASN A 919 14.11 -6.75 38.44
CA ASN A 919 13.83 -7.73 39.50
C ASN A 919 12.32 -8.03 39.65
N GLU A 920 11.97 -9.11 40.36
CA GLU A 920 10.57 -9.53 40.55
C GLU A 920 9.71 -8.41 41.15
N LEU A 921 10.25 -7.60 42.08
CA LEU A 921 9.51 -6.49 42.68
C LEU A 921 9.17 -5.40 41.65
N GLN A 922 10.13 -4.99 40.82
CA GLN A 922 9.91 -4.00 39.75
C GLN A 922 8.91 -4.51 38.73
N TYR A 923 9.01 -5.79 38.35
CA TYR A 923 8.05 -6.44 37.46
C TYR A 923 6.63 -6.43 38.04
N LEU A 924 6.46 -6.86 39.30
CA LEU A 924 5.15 -6.86 39.96
C LEU A 924 4.54 -5.46 40.05
N LEU A 925 5.35 -4.43 40.33
CA LEU A 925 4.90 -3.04 40.34
C LEU A 925 4.41 -2.58 38.95
N LYS A 926 5.09 -3.00 37.88
CA LYS A 926 4.67 -2.72 36.50
C LYS A 926 3.33 -3.39 36.20
N VAL A 927 3.19 -4.69 36.49
CA VAL A 927 1.94 -5.45 36.30
C VAL A 927 0.80 -4.84 37.13
N MET A 928 1.06 -4.43 38.36
CA MET A 928 0.09 -3.72 39.19
C MET A 928 -0.39 -2.43 38.52
N SER A 929 0.51 -1.64 37.91
CA SER A 929 0.09 -0.41 37.21
C SER A 929 -0.84 -0.69 36.03
N VAL A 930 -0.59 -1.78 35.28
CA VAL A 930 -1.45 -2.22 34.17
C VAL A 930 -2.82 -2.64 34.69
N MET A 931 -2.86 -3.48 35.72
CA MET A 931 -4.13 -3.95 36.32
C MET A 931 -4.93 -2.82 36.98
N GLU A 932 -4.26 -1.82 37.57
CA GLU A 932 -4.92 -0.64 38.15
C GLU A 932 -5.55 0.24 37.07
N ALA A 933 -4.88 0.42 35.92
CA ALA A 933 -5.42 1.17 34.78
C ALA A 933 -6.75 0.58 34.24
N HIS A 934 -6.92 -0.75 34.35
CA HIS A 934 -8.15 -1.45 33.95
C HIS A 934 -9.14 -1.67 35.11
N GLY A 935 -8.82 -1.27 36.33
CA GLY A 935 -9.72 -1.35 37.49
C GLY A 935 -9.91 -2.76 38.08
N PHE A 936 -8.95 -3.66 37.92
CA PHE A 936 -9.03 -5.05 38.41
C PHE A 936 -8.59 -5.19 39.87
N HIS A 937 -9.40 -4.65 40.77
CA HIS A 937 -9.08 -4.50 42.20
C HIS A 937 -8.89 -5.84 42.95
N GLU A 938 -9.61 -6.91 42.58
CA GLU A 938 -9.48 -8.23 43.20
C GLU A 938 -8.09 -8.85 42.95
N GLN A 939 -7.64 -8.80 41.69
CA GLN A 939 -6.32 -9.28 41.27
C GLN A 939 -5.20 -8.40 41.87
N LEU A 940 -5.45 -7.10 42.00
CA LEU A 940 -4.53 -6.16 42.65
C LEU A 940 -4.29 -6.47 44.13
N VAL A 941 -5.28 -6.98 44.87
CA VAL A 941 -5.06 -7.43 46.27
C VAL A 941 -4.03 -8.55 46.30
N TYR A 942 -4.16 -9.54 45.41
CA TYR A 942 -3.20 -10.65 45.32
C TYR A 942 -1.79 -10.17 44.93
N LEU A 943 -1.68 -9.37 43.86
CA LEU A 943 -0.40 -8.86 43.37
C LEU A 943 0.29 -7.95 44.39
N SER A 944 -0.44 -7.05 45.04
CA SER A 944 0.11 -6.13 46.03
C SER A 944 0.59 -6.85 47.30
N LYS A 945 -0.10 -7.91 47.74
CA LYS A 945 0.38 -8.78 48.84
C LYS A 945 1.67 -9.51 48.47
N ARG A 946 1.78 -10.02 47.23
CA ARG A 946 3.00 -10.66 46.73
C ARG A 946 4.16 -9.66 46.64
N ALA A 947 3.93 -8.48 46.08
CA ALA A 947 4.92 -7.41 46.00
C ALA A 947 5.39 -6.95 47.39
N LEU A 948 4.48 -6.85 48.37
CA LEU A 948 4.83 -6.52 49.75
C LEU A 948 5.72 -7.59 50.38
N LYS A 949 5.40 -8.88 50.17
CA LYS A 949 6.23 -9.99 50.65
C LYS A 949 7.64 -9.93 50.06
N GLU A 950 7.75 -9.66 48.76
CA GLU A 950 9.02 -9.55 48.05
C GLU A 950 9.85 -8.34 48.54
N ALA A 951 9.21 -7.18 48.72
CA ALA A 951 9.84 -5.98 49.25
C ALA A 951 10.40 -6.16 50.68
N LEU A 952 9.72 -6.96 51.51
CA LEU A 952 10.18 -7.30 52.86
C LEU A 952 11.41 -8.23 52.83
N GLN A 953 11.48 -9.16 51.87
CA GLN A 953 12.61 -10.09 51.71
C GLN A 953 13.85 -9.38 51.14
N SER A 954 13.66 -8.52 50.16
CA SER A 954 14.72 -7.74 49.47
C SER A 954 15.20 -6.49 50.24
N LYS A 955 14.61 -6.17 51.39
CA LYS A 955 14.95 -5.01 52.25
C LYS A 955 14.85 -3.64 51.56
N HIS A 956 14.00 -3.49 50.54
CA HIS A 956 13.77 -2.22 49.86
C HIS A 956 12.92 -1.24 50.69
N SER A 957 13.59 -0.52 51.62
CA SER A 957 12.94 0.34 52.62
C SER A 957 12.13 1.51 52.06
N LYS A 958 12.44 1.99 50.85
CA LYS A 958 11.80 3.19 50.25
C LYS A 958 10.38 2.93 49.74
N VAL A 959 10.09 1.73 49.22
CA VAL A 959 8.83 1.40 48.54
C VAL A 959 7.78 0.82 49.52
N LEU A 960 8.24 0.23 50.62
CA LEU A 960 7.41 -0.44 51.63
C LEU A 960 6.21 0.39 52.13
N PRO A 961 6.36 1.67 52.53
CA PRO A 961 5.22 2.45 53.03
C PRO A 961 4.15 2.72 51.97
N GLY A 962 4.57 2.88 50.70
CA GLY A 962 3.67 3.00 49.56
C GLY A 962 2.90 1.71 49.34
N LEU A 963 3.58 0.57 49.34
CA LEU A 963 2.96 -0.76 49.18
C LEU A 963 1.93 -1.07 50.27
N TYR A 964 2.22 -0.79 51.55
CA TYR A 964 1.22 -0.95 52.62
C TYR A 964 -0.04 -0.11 52.37
N THR A 965 0.14 1.09 51.85
CA THR A 965 -0.98 2.00 51.53
C THR A 965 -1.77 1.48 50.32
N SER A 966 -1.08 0.94 49.30
CA SER A 966 -1.72 0.33 48.13
C SER A 966 -2.49 -0.95 48.47
N VAL A 967 -1.90 -1.87 49.25
CA VAL A 967 -2.58 -3.09 49.72
C VAL A 967 -3.84 -2.70 50.51
N PHE A 968 -3.71 -1.76 51.46
CA PHE A 968 -4.85 -1.24 52.21
C PHE A 968 -5.94 -0.67 51.30
N LYS A 969 -5.56 0.16 50.31
CA LYS A 969 -6.49 0.76 49.35
C LYS A 969 -7.26 -0.33 48.58
N PHE A 970 -6.57 -1.33 48.06
CA PHE A 970 -7.21 -2.41 47.28
C PHE A 970 -8.10 -3.31 48.16
N GLU A 971 -7.67 -3.65 49.37
CA GLU A 971 -8.48 -4.41 50.35
C GLU A 971 -9.73 -3.63 50.78
N LEU A 972 -9.61 -2.31 50.96
CA LEU A 972 -10.73 -1.43 51.27
C LEU A 972 -11.72 -1.32 50.10
N ILE A 973 -11.22 -1.31 48.86
CA ILE A 973 -12.07 -1.28 47.66
C ILE A 973 -12.87 -2.56 47.51
N THR A 974 -12.24 -3.71 47.74
CA THR A 974 -12.82 -5.07 47.67
C THR A 974 -13.62 -5.47 48.92
N GLU A 975 -13.88 -4.53 49.83
CA GLU A 975 -14.67 -4.72 51.06
C GLU A 975 -14.11 -5.73 52.07
N ARG A 976 -12.80 -5.99 52.04
CA ARG A 976 -12.09 -6.87 52.98
C ARG A 976 -11.62 -6.10 54.21
N TYR A 977 -12.57 -5.59 54.99
CA TYR A 977 -12.28 -4.59 56.04
C TYR A 977 -11.36 -5.07 57.16
N GLU A 978 -11.43 -6.35 57.55
CA GLU A 978 -10.58 -6.91 58.60
C GLU A 978 -9.12 -7.06 58.11
N GLU A 979 -8.93 -7.52 56.88
CA GLU A 979 -7.61 -7.57 56.23
C GLU A 979 -7.03 -6.16 56.07
N ALA A 980 -7.83 -5.21 55.56
CA ALA A 980 -7.44 -3.81 55.42
C ALA A 980 -6.99 -3.22 56.77
N LEU A 981 -7.71 -3.49 57.86
CA LEU A 981 -7.33 -3.02 59.18
C LEU A 981 -6.01 -3.63 59.67
N ASN A 982 -5.78 -4.94 59.43
CA ASN A 982 -4.53 -5.59 59.78
C ASN A 982 -3.34 -5.02 58.98
N THR A 983 -3.51 -4.80 57.68
CA THR A 983 -2.52 -4.15 56.80
C THR A 983 -2.21 -2.73 57.27
N LEU A 984 -3.24 -1.97 57.62
CA LEU A 984 -3.12 -0.63 58.20
C LEU A 984 -2.30 -0.67 59.48
N LEU A 985 -2.65 -1.50 60.46
CA LEU A 985 -1.96 -1.57 61.75
C LEU A 985 -0.49 -1.97 61.60
N SER A 986 -0.19 -2.80 60.61
CA SER A 986 1.16 -3.27 60.27
C SER A 986 2.02 -2.23 59.53
N ASN A 987 1.44 -1.11 59.09
CA ASN A 987 2.20 -0.08 58.37
C ASN A 987 3.23 0.61 59.29
N PRO A 988 4.53 0.62 58.91
CA PRO A 988 5.59 1.18 59.76
C PRO A 988 5.44 2.69 59.99
N ILE A 989 4.77 3.42 59.09
CA ILE A 989 4.63 4.88 59.18
C ILE A 989 3.37 5.26 59.99
N PRO A 990 3.49 5.93 61.15
CA PRO A 990 2.35 6.33 61.98
C PRO A 990 1.36 7.27 61.29
N GLU A 991 1.83 8.15 60.40
CA GLU A 991 0.97 9.10 59.70
C GLU A 991 0.11 8.40 58.64
N ASN A 992 0.66 7.46 57.87
CA ASN A 992 -0.10 6.65 56.92
C ASN A 992 -1.19 5.86 57.64
N ARG A 993 -0.89 5.29 58.83
CA ARG A 993 -1.90 4.62 59.66
C ARG A 993 -3.10 5.51 59.96
N ARG A 994 -2.88 6.77 60.32
CA ARG A 994 -3.96 7.74 60.61
C ARG A 994 -4.77 8.10 59.37
N ILE A 995 -4.10 8.31 58.24
CA ILE A 995 -4.75 8.65 56.97
C ILE A 995 -5.63 7.48 56.50
N CYS A 996 -5.06 6.27 56.44
CA CYS A 996 -5.79 5.05 56.09
C CYS A 996 -6.97 4.80 57.06
N LEU A 997 -6.80 5.06 58.36
CA LEU A 997 -7.90 4.88 59.33
C LEU A 997 -9.07 5.83 59.05
N ARG A 998 -8.78 7.08 58.69
CA ARG A 998 -9.82 8.04 58.30
C ARG A 998 -10.55 7.58 57.05
N GLU A 999 -9.84 7.07 56.04
CA GLU A 999 -10.43 6.56 54.81
C GLU A 999 -11.30 5.32 55.05
N LEU A 1000 -10.83 4.35 55.86
CA LEU A 1000 -11.60 3.17 56.25
C LEU A 1000 -12.92 3.57 56.94
N LEU A 1001 -12.84 4.46 57.93
CA LEU A 1001 -14.02 4.92 58.66
C LEU A 1001 -14.95 5.74 57.78
N ALA A 1002 -14.42 6.63 56.93
CA ALA A 1002 -15.22 7.40 56.00
C ALA A 1002 -16.04 6.48 55.09
N LYS A 1003 -15.40 5.45 54.50
CA LYS A 1003 -16.08 4.49 53.62
C LYS A 1003 -17.13 3.65 54.35
N LEU A 1004 -16.83 3.16 55.55
CA LEU A 1004 -17.79 2.38 56.35
C LEU A 1004 -18.99 3.23 56.80
N ILE A 1005 -18.76 4.50 57.14
CA ILE A 1005 -19.81 5.46 57.51
C ILE A 1005 -20.71 5.76 56.31
N GLU A 1006 -20.10 6.04 55.14
CA GLU A 1006 -20.82 6.32 53.89
C GLU A 1006 -21.73 5.14 53.50
N GLN A 1007 -21.22 3.91 53.62
CA GLN A 1007 -21.98 2.67 53.35
C GLN A 1007 -22.93 2.25 54.49
N ARG A 1008 -23.02 3.03 55.59
CA ARG A 1008 -23.78 2.71 56.83
C ARG A 1008 -23.49 1.32 57.42
N LYS A 1009 -22.26 0.80 57.28
CA LYS A 1009 -21.82 -0.51 57.85
C LYS A 1009 -21.46 -0.40 59.35
N ASN A 1010 -22.41 0.06 60.16
CA ASN A 1010 -22.21 0.36 61.59
C ASN A 1010 -21.75 -0.85 62.42
N ALA A 1011 -22.31 -2.03 62.14
CA ALA A 1011 -21.91 -3.26 62.83
C ALA A 1011 -20.43 -3.55 62.62
N VAL A 1012 -19.93 -3.42 61.39
CA VAL A 1012 -18.51 -3.63 61.07
C VAL A 1012 -17.62 -2.62 61.80
N ILE A 1013 -18.04 -1.34 61.87
CA ILE A 1013 -17.30 -0.30 62.62
C ILE A 1013 -17.18 -0.65 64.11
N VAL A 1014 -18.22 -1.22 64.70
CA VAL A 1014 -18.24 -1.57 66.13
C VAL A 1014 -17.46 -2.87 66.38
N ASP A 1015 -17.48 -3.79 65.42
CA ASP A 1015 -16.96 -5.15 65.55
C ASP A 1015 -15.45 -5.27 65.28
N LEU A 1016 -14.90 -4.45 64.38
CA LEU A 1016 -13.48 -4.48 63.99
C LEU A 1016 -12.53 -4.21 65.16
N ASN A 1017 -11.42 -4.94 65.26
CA ASN A 1017 -10.43 -4.74 66.33
C ASN A 1017 -9.34 -3.72 65.94
N TYR A 1018 -9.51 -2.46 66.35
CA TYR A 1018 -8.60 -1.36 66.00
C TYR A 1018 -7.29 -1.30 66.80
N GLY A 1019 -7.07 -2.22 67.75
CA GLY A 1019 -5.85 -2.28 68.55
C GLY A 1019 -5.49 -0.96 69.22
N ASN A 1020 -4.27 -0.46 69.02
CA ASN A 1020 -3.78 0.78 69.63
C ASN A 1020 -4.40 2.07 69.03
N MET A 1021 -5.27 1.96 68.02
CA MET A 1021 -5.88 3.12 67.34
C MET A 1021 -7.32 3.41 67.77
N GLU A 1022 -7.91 2.65 68.72
CA GLU A 1022 -9.29 2.86 69.19
C GLU A 1022 -9.58 4.30 69.65
N GLN A 1023 -8.65 4.95 70.34
CA GLN A 1023 -8.82 6.36 70.75
C GLN A 1023 -8.93 7.32 69.56
N GLN A 1024 -8.26 6.99 68.45
CA GLN A 1024 -8.30 7.79 67.23
C GLN A 1024 -9.63 7.58 66.49
N VAL A 1025 -10.18 6.36 66.50
CA VAL A 1025 -11.53 6.06 65.99
C VAL A 1025 -12.57 6.94 66.69
N VAL A 1026 -12.56 6.94 68.03
CA VAL A 1026 -13.48 7.77 68.84
C VAL A 1026 -13.29 9.26 68.55
N SER A 1027 -12.04 9.71 68.35
CA SER A 1027 -11.74 11.10 68.00
C SER A 1027 -12.33 11.49 66.64
N ILE A 1028 -12.19 10.63 65.62
CA ILE A 1028 -12.74 10.83 64.27
C ILE A 1028 -14.26 10.84 64.31
N LEU A 1029 -14.89 9.88 64.98
CA LEU A 1029 -16.35 9.83 65.12
C LEU A 1029 -16.90 11.05 65.87
N LYS A 1030 -16.23 11.53 66.92
CA LYS A 1030 -16.58 12.77 67.64
C LYS A 1030 -16.42 14.00 66.75
N ALA A 1031 -15.39 14.04 65.91
CA ALA A 1031 -15.21 15.13 64.95
C ALA A 1031 -16.37 15.15 63.94
N ASN A 1032 -16.76 14.00 63.40
CA ASN A 1032 -17.90 13.87 62.49
C ASN A 1032 -19.24 14.21 63.18
N ALA A 1033 -19.41 13.85 64.46
CA ALA A 1033 -20.58 14.22 65.24
C ALA A 1033 -20.70 15.75 65.48
N ARG A 1034 -19.58 16.47 65.49
CA ARG A 1034 -19.54 17.94 65.66
C ARG A 1034 -19.82 18.70 64.36
N THR A 1035 -19.52 18.10 63.22
CA THR A 1035 -19.77 18.67 61.89
C THR A 1035 -21.13 18.28 61.31
N SER A 1036 -21.74 17.21 61.81
CA SER A 1036 -23.09 16.78 61.46
C SER A 1036 -24.16 17.67 62.10
N ASP A 1037 -25.24 17.95 61.37
CA ASP A 1037 -26.33 18.80 61.82
C ASP A 1037 -27.12 18.11 62.97
N ILE A 1038 -26.89 18.60 64.20
CA ILE A 1038 -27.40 18.05 65.47
C ILE A 1038 -28.92 17.90 65.47
N SER A 1039 -29.62 18.67 64.62
CA SER A 1039 -31.06 18.74 64.56
C SER A 1039 -31.75 17.63 63.74
N LYS A 1040 -31.02 16.77 63.00
CA LYS A 1040 -31.66 15.81 62.07
C LYS A 1040 -31.30 14.32 62.15
N GLU A 1041 -30.18 13.86 62.73
CA GLU A 1041 -29.89 12.41 62.65
C GLU A 1041 -29.36 11.67 63.90
N GLY A 1042 -28.80 12.27 64.97
CA GLY A 1042 -28.37 11.54 66.20
C GLY A 1042 -27.34 10.39 66.02
N TYR A 1043 -27.07 10.02 64.78
CA TYR A 1043 -26.48 8.79 64.31
C TYR A 1043 -25.06 8.57 64.84
N PHE A 1044 -24.23 9.60 64.79
CA PHE A 1044 -22.85 9.49 65.26
C PHE A 1044 -22.77 9.30 66.78
N TYR A 1045 -23.69 9.87 67.56
CA TYR A 1045 -23.72 9.69 69.01
C TYR A 1045 -24.18 8.28 69.38
N GLU A 1046 -25.17 7.74 68.69
CA GLU A 1046 -25.61 6.35 68.84
C GLU A 1046 -24.52 5.34 68.45
N LEU A 1047 -23.79 5.61 67.35
CA LEU A 1047 -22.67 4.79 66.91
C LEU A 1047 -21.51 4.81 67.91
N ILE A 1048 -21.15 5.99 68.43
CA ILE A 1048 -20.13 6.13 69.50
C ILE A 1048 -20.57 5.38 70.76
N TYR A 1049 -21.86 5.48 71.14
CA TYR A 1049 -22.40 4.76 72.28
C TYR A 1049 -22.33 3.24 72.09
N ALA A 1050 -22.76 2.73 70.93
CA ALA A 1050 -22.68 1.32 70.58
C ALA A 1050 -21.23 0.81 70.58
N PHE A 1051 -20.30 1.60 70.05
CA PHE A 1051 -18.87 1.30 70.06
C PHE A 1051 -18.32 1.14 71.48
N HIS A 1052 -18.65 2.08 72.38
CA HIS A 1052 -18.20 2.03 73.78
C HIS A 1052 -18.81 0.84 74.54
N VAL A 1053 -20.10 0.57 74.38
CA VAL A 1053 -20.78 -0.56 75.04
C VAL A 1053 -20.14 -1.91 74.67
N LYS A 1054 -19.81 -2.11 73.39
CA LYS A 1054 -19.17 -3.36 72.96
C LYS A 1054 -17.78 -3.56 73.56
N ARG A 1055 -16.96 -2.50 73.65
CA ARG A 1055 -15.62 -2.58 74.26
C ARG A 1055 -15.69 -2.85 75.76
N ASP A 1056 -16.66 -2.26 76.45
CA ASP A 1056 -16.93 -2.51 77.88
C ASP A 1056 -17.33 -3.97 78.13
N LEU A 1057 -18.08 -4.58 77.20
CA LEU A 1057 -18.44 -6.01 77.23
C LEU A 1057 -17.25 -6.94 76.96
N PHE A 1058 -16.35 -6.59 76.03
CA PHE A 1058 -15.12 -7.35 75.80
C PHE A 1058 -14.17 -7.31 76.99
N GLN A 1059 -13.96 -6.14 77.61
CA GLN A 1059 -13.12 -6.02 78.80
C GLN A 1059 -13.65 -6.86 79.97
N ARG A 1060 -14.97 -6.92 80.15
CA ARG A 1060 -15.59 -7.81 81.16
C ARG A 1060 -15.46 -9.30 80.81
N GLY A 1061 -15.50 -9.65 79.52
CA GLY A 1061 -15.30 -11.02 79.02
C GLY A 1061 -13.86 -11.52 79.17
N GLU A 1062 -12.85 -10.68 78.90
CA GLU A 1062 -11.42 -11.01 79.12
C GLU A 1062 -11.10 -11.23 80.60
N ILE A 1063 -11.69 -10.42 81.49
CA ILE A 1063 -11.57 -10.59 82.96
C ILE A 1063 -12.20 -11.91 83.43
N VAL A 1064 -13.22 -12.42 82.73
CA VAL A 1064 -13.81 -13.74 83.03
C VAL A 1064 -13.01 -14.87 82.38
N GLY A 1065 -12.46 -14.69 81.17
CA GLY A 1065 -11.63 -15.69 80.48
C GLY A 1065 -10.26 -15.95 81.14
N GLN A 1066 -9.59 -14.92 81.66
CA GLN A 1066 -8.34 -15.08 82.43
C GLN A 1066 -8.53 -15.82 83.77
N ASN A 1067 -9.77 -15.99 84.23
CA ASN A 1067 -10.08 -16.81 85.41
C ASN A 1067 -10.31 -18.30 85.08
N TYR A 1068 -10.20 -18.71 83.80
CA TYR A 1068 -10.41 -20.10 83.36
C TYR A 1068 -9.18 -20.79 82.72
N ASP A 1069 -8.05 -20.11 82.55
CA ASP A 1069 -6.77 -20.75 82.20
C ASP A 1069 -5.91 -20.99 83.46
N TRP A 1070 -6.21 -22.07 84.18
CA TRP A 1070 -5.32 -22.80 85.11
C TRP A 1070 -5.65 -24.30 85.11
#